data_AF-A0A672G202-F1
#
_entry.id   AF-A0A672G202-F1
#
_cell.length_a   1.000
_cell.length_b   1.000
_cell.length_c   1.000
_cell.angle_alpha   90.00
_cell.angle_beta   90.00
_cell.angle_gamma   90.00
#
_symmetry.space_group_name_H-M   'P 1'
#
loop_
_entity.id
_entity.type
_entity.pdbx_description
1 polymer ?
#
loop_
_entity_poly.entity_id
_entity_poly.type
_entity_poly.pdbx_seq_one_letter_code
_entity_poly.pdbx_strand_id
1 'polypeptide(L)'
;MAEASIIRIPPHFYIHVLDQNTNIARVEIGPLTYIRQDNERVLFRPMKMIMVPPRHYCVIKNPAARDDNGQVLFDQSGQAKLRHADLEIRLTQEPFPLYPGEEVQEGVTPLQIVYPDTALRLQALLDFEEEGGERRVAGDEWLFEGPGTYIPRKEVVVVETIKATVIRENQAIRLRARKEGEDRGGVHRVTGEEWLVSKVGAYLPGAHEEVIDIVNAFILTDKKALHVRALRPFKDAGRRDRRTGEEWLVTKADREAHIPSVAEEVVGVVEVTTLSSRQYCVVLDPVGADGKPQLGQKRVVKGECSFFLQPGEQLEQGIQDVYVLSEEEGLVLRAVEAGVLRRPGDRWMLRGPIEYVPPATVEVVLRRQAIPLDENEGIYVRDMKTGKVRAVIGHTYMLTQDEELWQKELPPNVEALLTSRRDPLADRSDRGQGGGAEQRDKTRVVSYRVPHNAAVQVYDYREKKARVAFGPEMVMLGPDEQFTVLSLSGSKPKRPNVIKAICLLLGPDFFTDIITIETADHARLQLQLSYNWHFEVKSRTDLAEAAVLFSVPDFVGDACKAIASRIRGAVASVQFDDFHKNSNRIICSAVFGFDEKLAVRSSLRFSQNNLVISSVDIQSVEPVDQRTKDALQKSVQLAIEITTNSQEAAARHEAERLEQEARGKLERQRITDQAEAERARKELLELEALSAAVESTGAAKAEAQSRAEAARIQGEAAVNEATLKAEAQKIEAEAELQRLMKAREQELNYKKEMDRLDIEKQERLAQIESERFAQLVKSLGSDTLTEMARAGPELQVKMLQALGLKSTLITDGSSPINLFTTANGLLGALPGQGQNRESFFVFPLKKKKKTCHCVPELQLLW
;
A
#
# COMPACT_ATOMS: atom_id res chain seq x y z
N MET A 1 120.33 17.02 -63.97
CA MET A 1 120.16 18.49 -64.18
C MET A 1 121.38 18.99 -64.95
N ALA A 2 121.35 20.18 -65.54
CA ALA A 2 122.52 20.71 -66.24
C ALA A 2 123.72 20.82 -65.27
N GLU A 3 124.89 20.32 -65.68
CA GLU A 3 126.10 20.37 -64.88
C GLU A 3 126.72 21.78 -64.93
N ALA A 4 126.36 22.62 -63.97
CA ALA A 4 126.98 23.93 -63.80
C ALA A 4 128.43 23.75 -63.32
N SER A 5 129.40 24.17 -64.13
CA SER A 5 130.83 24.19 -63.78
C SER A 5 131.15 25.15 -62.61
N ILE A 6 130.30 26.16 -62.41
CA ILE A 6 130.41 27.16 -61.35
C ILE A 6 129.13 27.14 -60.51
N ILE A 7 129.25 26.92 -59.20
CA ILE A 7 128.15 26.85 -58.25
C ILE A 7 128.40 27.85 -57.11
N ARG A 8 127.59 28.90 -57.04
CA ARG A 8 127.63 29.86 -55.93
C ARG A 8 126.88 29.28 -54.73
N ILE A 9 127.59 29.00 -53.64
CA ILE A 9 127.06 28.58 -52.34
C ILE A 9 126.88 29.85 -51.49
N PRO A 10 125.64 30.23 -51.08
CA PRO A 10 125.41 31.37 -50.20
C PRO A 10 125.88 31.14 -48.75
N PRO A 11 125.99 32.19 -47.91
CA PRO A 11 126.23 32.03 -46.46
C PRO A 11 125.14 31.16 -45.81
N HIS A 12 125.53 30.26 -44.90
CA HIS A 12 124.66 29.25 -44.27
C HIS A 12 123.99 28.27 -45.25
N PHE A 13 124.61 28.02 -46.40
CA PHE A 13 124.27 26.92 -47.29
C PHE A 13 125.49 25.99 -47.47
N TYR A 14 125.23 24.75 -47.88
CA TYR A 14 126.23 23.74 -48.18
C TYR A 14 125.85 22.89 -49.40
N ILE A 15 126.83 22.23 -50.00
CA ILE A 15 126.65 21.16 -50.99
C ILE A 15 127.48 19.94 -50.58
N HIS A 16 127.13 18.75 -51.09
CA HIS A 16 128.06 17.62 -51.10
C HIS A 16 128.68 17.46 -52.49
N VAL A 17 130.00 17.30 -52.52
CA VAL A 17 130.79 17.06 -53.73
C VAL A 17 131.39 15.66 -53.64
N LEU A 18 131.11 14.83 -54.63
CA LEU A 18 131.70 13.51 -54.81
C LEU A 18 132.85 13.60 -55.80
N ASP A 19 134.08 13.32 -55.35
CA ASP A 19 135.18 13.00 -56.26
C ASP A 19 134.99 11.59 -56.80
N GLN A 20 134.99 11.43 -58.13
CA GLN A 20 134.78 10.16 -58.82
C GLN A 20 136.05 9.29 -58.85
N ASN A 21 137.24 9.88 -58.66
CA ASN A 21 138.51 9.14 -58.64
C ASN A 21 138.70 8.38 -57.33
N THR A 22 138.37 9.02 -56.20
CA THR A 22 138.40 8.39 -54.86
C THR A 22 137.06 7.81 -54.43
N ASN A 23 135.96 8.17 -55.13
CA ASN A 23 134.57 7.91 -54.75
C ASN A 23 134.17 8.49 -53.37
N ILE A 24 134.85 9.54 -52.92
CA ILE A 24 134.62 10.19 -51.62
C ILE A 24 133.67 11.38 -51.78
N ALA A 25 132.59 11.37 -51.00
CA ALA A 25 131.74 12.54 -50.81
C ALA A 25 132.26 13.39 -49.64
N ARG A 26 132.44 14.70 -49.87
CA ARG A 26 132.78 15.71 -48.84
C ARG A 26 131.77 16.86 -48.85
N VAL A 27 131.74 17.64 -47.77
CA VAL A 27 130.86 18.83 -47.66
C VAL A 27 131.64 20.11 -47.97
N GLU A 28 131.04 20.95 -48.81
CA GLU A 28 131.57 22.29 -49.16
C GLU A 28 130.60 23.35 -48.63
N ILE A 29 131.14 24.35 -47.93
CA ILE A 29 130.39 25.33 -47.12
C ILE A 29 130.46 26.73 -47.77
N GLY A 30 129.34 27.44 -47.81
CA GLY A 30 129.29 28.83 -48.26
C GLY A 30 129.56 29.86 -47.14
N PRO A 31 130.01 31.09 -47.48
CA PRO A 31 129.95 31.70 -48.80
C PRO A 31 131.16 31.39 -49.70
N LEU A 32 130.93 30.61 -50.75
CA LEU A 32 131.97 30.14 -51.67
C LEU A 32 131.43 30.13 -53.11
N THR A 33 132.25 30.52 -54.09
CA THR A 33 131.99 30.21 -55.50
C THR A 33 132.75 28.92 -55.80
N TYR A 34 132.06 27.79 -55.72
CA TYR A 34 132.66 26.49 -56.00
C TYR A 34 132.86 26.32 -57.51
N ILE A 35 134.05 25.90 -57.92
CA ILE A 35 134.39 25.57 -59.31
C ILE A 35 134.69 24.07 -59.36
N ARG A 36 133.83 23.33 -60.05
CA ARG A 36 133.87 21.87 -60.11
C ARG A 36 135.00 21.39 -61.02
N GLN A 37 135.84 20.48 -60.52
CA GLN A 37 136.87 19.83 -61.33
C GLN A 37 136.26 18.71 -62.20
N ASP A 38 136.94 18.29 -63.26
CA ASP A 38 136.41 17.30 -64.23
C ASP A 38 136.09 15.93 -63.59
N ASN A 39 136.82 15.55 -62.54
CA ASN A 39 136.59 14.34 -61.76
C ASN A 39 135.48 14.47 -60.70
N GLU A 40 134.80 15.61 -60.58
CA GLU A 40 133.85 15.86 -59.48
C GLU A 40 132.38 15.89 -59.91
N ARG A 41 131.50 15.45 -59.02
CA ARG A 41 130.03 15.51 -59.18
C ARG A 41 129.37 16.06 -57.93
N VAL A 42 128.72 17.21 -58.06
CA VAL A 42 127.92 17.78 -56.97
C VAL A 42 126.61 17.02 -56.85
N LEU A 43 126.28 16.55 -55.64
CA LEU A 43 125.14 15.65 -55.41
C LEU A 43 123.78 16.38 -55.37
N PHE A 44 123.75 17.62 -54.88
CA PHE A 44 122.54 18.45 -54.81
C PHE A 44 122.85 19.95 -54.94
N ARG A 45 121.83 20.74 -55.31
CA ARG A 45 121.93 22.21 -55.31
C ARG A 45 122.10 22.72 -53.87
N PRO A 46 122.76 23.87 -53.64
CA PRO A 46 122.98 24.41 -52.28
C PRO A 46 121.75 24.30 -51.37
N MET A 47 121.89 23.53 -50.29
CA MET A 47 120.89 23.34 -49.24
C MET A 47 121.18 24.26 -48.06
N LYS A 48 120.15 24.71 -47.36
CA LYS A 48 120.30 25.49 -46.13
C LYS A 48 120.88 24.61 -45.01
N MET A 49 121.80 25.16 -44.24
CA MET A 49 122.21 24.62 -42.95
C MET A 49 121.04 24.57 -41.97
N ILE A 50 121.11 23.64 -41.02
CA ILE A 50 120.10 23.48 -39.96
C ILE A 50 120.40 24.51 -38.87
N MET A 51 119.44 25.39 -38.62
CA MET A 51 119.44 26.34 -37.51
C MET A 51 118.48 25.81 -36.44
N VAL A 52 119.00 25.56 -35.23
CA VAL A 52 118.19 25.16 -34.06
C VAL A 52 118.00 26.39 -33.16
N PRO A 53 116.79 26.98 -33.06
CA PRO A 53 116.56 28.15 -32.21
C PRO A 53 116.72 27.85 -30.71
N PRO A 54 116.79 28.89 -29.86
CA PRO A 54 116.66 28.75 -28.41
C PRO A 54 115.44 27.91 -28.01
N ARG A 55 115.61 27.03 -27.03
CA ARG A 55 114.57 26.10 -26.52
C ARG A 55 114.00 25.12 -27.55
N HIS A 56 114.73 24.84 -28.61
CA HIS A 56 114.41 23.80 -29.59
C HIS A 56 115.56 22.78 -29.68
N TYR A 57 115.26 21.63 -30.26
CA TYR A 57 116.22 20.58 -30.61
C TYR A 57 115.91 20.02 -32.02
N CYS A 58 116.81 19.21 -32.56
CA CYS A 58 116.51 18.29 -33.66
C CYS A 58 117.28 16.98 -33.48
N VAL A 59 116.78 15.88 -34.05
CA VAL A 59 117.45 14.56 -33.95
C VAL A 59 118.15 14.24 -35.27
N ILE A 60 119.48 14.12 -35.21
CA ILE A 60 120.32 13.67 -36.32
C ILE A 60 120.62 12.18 -36.16
N LYS A 61 120.45 11.44 -37.25
CA LYS A 61 120.73 10.01 -37.38
C LYS A 61 122.04 9.81 -38.15
N ASN A 62 122.82 8.80 -37.78
CA ASN A 62 124.20 8.58 -38.23
C ASN A 62 125.12 9.80 -37.97
N PRO A 63 125.11 10.43 -36.79
CA PRO A 63 125.82 11.68 -36.53
C PRO A 63 127.33 11.52 -36.75
N ALA A 64 127.97 12.57 -37.26
CA ALA A 64 129.42 12.63 -37.40
C ALA A 64 130.13 12.37 -36.06
N ALA A 65 131.17 11.53 -36.10
CA ALA A 65 132.08 11.35 -34.98
C ALA A 65 132.94 12.60 -34.83
N ARG A 66 133.08 13.09 -33.59
CA ARG A 66 133.86 14.27 -33.26
C ARG A 66 135.01 13.91 -32.31
N ASP A 67 136.05 14.73 -32.30
CA ASP A 67 137.11 14.67 -31.30
C ASP A 67 136.72 15.44 -30.02
N ASP A 68 137.60 15.42 -29.01
CA ASP A 68 137.40 16.12 -27.73
C ASP A 68 137.32 17.66 -27.89
N ASN A 69 137.73 18.20 -29.05
CA ASN A 69 137.62 19.61 -29.42
C ASN A 69 136.35 19.93 -30.22
N GLY A 70 135.47 18.94 -30.46
CA GLY A 70 134.23 19.07 -31.21
C GLY A 70 134.37 19.12 -32.74
N GLN A 71 135.57 18.88 -33.28
CA GLN A 71 135.85 18.84 -34.71
C GLN A 71 135.51 17.46 -35.30
N VAL A 72 135.01 17.43 -36.55
CA VAL A 72 134.62 16.17 -37.19
C VAL A 72 135.85 15.35 -37.58
N LEU A 73 135.83 14.07 -37.19
CA LEU A 73 136.84 13.09 -37.54
C LEU A 73 136.65 12.59 -38.98
N PHE A 74 137.75 12.53 -39.72
CA PHE A 74 137.80 11.94 -41.05
C PHE A 74 138.57 10.61 -41.00
N ASP A 75 138.28 9.71 -41.93
CA ASP A 75 139.03 8.46 -42.10
C ASP A 75 140.33 8.65 -42.93
N GLN A 76 141.08 7.56 -43.13
CA GLN A 76 142.35 7.58 -43.88
C GLN A 76 142.19 7.96 -45.36
N SER A 77 140.98 7.85 -45.90
CA SER A 77 140.60 8.28 -47.25
C SER A 77 140.29 9.77 -47.31
N GLY A 78 139.76 10.34 -46.23
CA GLY A 78 139.25 11.72 -46.16
C GLY A 78 137.72 11.81 -46.16
N GLN A 79 137.00 10.70 -45.96
CA GLN A 79 135.55 10.73 -45.75
C GLN A 79 135.24 11.01 -44.27
N ALA A 80 134.16 11.75 -43.99
CA ALA A 80 133.72 12.03 -42.63
C ALA A 80 133.24 10.74 -41.94
N LYS A 81 133.82 10.42 -40.78
CA LYS A 81 133.49 9.21 -40.01
C LYS A 81 132.17 9.41 -39.28
N LEU A 82 131.21 8.52 -39.48
CA LEU A 82 129.88 8.59 -38.83
C LEU A 82 129.72 7.53 -37.74
N ARG A 83 128.92 7.83 -36.72
CA ARG A 83 128.38 6.84 -35.78
C ARG A 83 127.14 6.20 -36.41
N HIS A 84 127.34 5.25 -37.32
CA HIS A 84 126.23 4.57 -38.01
C HIS A 84 125.24 3.92 -37.04
N ALA A 85 123.95 4.08 -37.32
CA ALA A 85 122.82 3.66 -36.48
C ALA A 85 122.72 4.32 -35.08
N ASP A 86 123.61 5.26 -34.75
CA ASP A 86 123.46 6.11 -33.56
C ASP A 86 122.60 7.35 -33.86
N LEU A 87 122.11 8.00 -32.80
CA LEU A 87 121.37 9.26 -32.82
C LEU A 87 122.11 10.35 -32.04
N GLU A 88 121.84 11.61 -32.39
CA GLU A 88 122.33 12.78 -31.66
C GLU A 88 121.24 13.86 -31.59
N ILE A 89 120.89 14.25 -30.36
CA ILE A 89 120.02 15.40 -30.09
C ILE A 89 120.90 16.65 -30.18
N ARG A 90 120.70 17.46 -31.22
CA ARG A 90 121.37 18.77 -31.37
C ARG A 90 120.47 19.86 -30.80
N LEU A 91 120.93 20.48 -29.73
CA LEU A 91 120.31 21.66 -29.11
C LEU A 91 120.68 22.95 -29.86
N THR A 92 120.30 24.10 -29.30
CA THR A 92 120.63 25.43 -29.83
C THR A 92 122.15 25.62 -30.02
N GLN A 93 122.58 25.73 -31.27
CA GLN A 93 123.98 25.98 -31.68
C GLN A 93 124.02 26.76 -33.01
N GLU A 94 125.22 27.14 -33.47
CA GLU A 94 125.37 27.81 -34.77
C GLU A 94 124.86 26.96 -35.95
N PRO A 95 124.38 27.58 -37.05
CA PRO A 95 123.81 26.83 -38.17
C PRO A 95 124.82 25.85 -38.78
N PHE A 96 124.49 24.56 -38.77
CA PHE A 96 125.41 23.48 -39.17
C PHE A 96 124.97 22.79 -40.47
N PRO A 97 125.91 22.34 -41.32
CA PRO A 97 125.60 21.46 -42.44
C PRO A 97 125.37 20.03 -41.95
N LEU A 98 124.72 19.21 -42.77
CA LEU A 98 124.80 17.76 -42.64
C LEU A 98 126.06 17.26 -43.37
N TYR A 99 126.77 16.31 -42.78
CA TYR A 99 127.85 15.58 -43.45
C TYR A 99 127.29 14.45 -44.35
N PRO A 100 128.04 13.97 -45.35
CA PRO A 100 127.58 12.92 -46.26
C PRO A 100 127.23 11.61 -45.52
N GLY A 101 125.93 11.34 -45.36
CA GLY A 101 125.39 10.19 -44.65
C GLY A 101 124.71 10.51 -43.31
N GLU A 102 124.82 11.74 -42.80
CA GLU A 102 123.94 12.25 -41.73
C GLU A 102 122.52 12.49 -42.29
N GLU A 103 121.50 12.05 -41.55
CA GLU A 103 120.08 12.24 -41.89
C GLU A 103 119.36 12.99 -40.76
N VAL A 104 118.38 13.84 -41.08
CA VAL A 104 117.47 14.41 -40.08
C VAL A 104 116.36 13.40 -39.83
N GLN A 105 116.29 12.84 -38.61
CA GLN A 105 115.19 11.97 -38.21
C GLN A 105 114.00 12.78 -37.67
N GLU A 106 114.28 13.75 -36.82
CA GLU A 106 113.28 14.69 -36.31
C GLU A 106 113.73 16.12 -36.61
N GLY A 107 112.79 16.94 -37.10
CA GLY A 107 113.03 18.33 -37.44
C GLY A 107 113.28 19.23 -36.22
N VAL A 108 113.22 20.54 -36.44
CA VAL A 108 113.37 21.53 -35.35
C VAL A 108 112.10 21.54 -34.51
N THR A 109 112.15 20.84 -33.36
CA THR A 109 111.03 20.63 -32.44
C THR A 109 111.28 21.42 -31.14
N PRO A 110 110.27 22.08 -30.53
CA PRO A 110 110.42 22.77 -29.24
C PRO A 110 110.65 21.76 -28.09
N LEU A 111 111.48 22.13 -27.13
CA LEU A 111 111.68 21.33 -25.90
C LEU A 111 110.39 21.30 -25.06
N GLN A 112 110.11 20.14 -24.44
CA GLN A 112 108.87 19.93 -23.70
C GLN A 112 108.91 20.63 -22.33
N ILE A 113 108.02 21.60 -22.12
CA ILE A 113 107.83 22.27 -20.84
C ILE A 113 106.89 21.44 -19.96
N VAL A 114 107.34 21.14 -18.75
CA VAL A 114 106.59 20.41 -17.72
C VAL A 114 106.18 21.41 -16.64
N TYR A 115 104.88 21.46 -16.33
CA TYR A 115 104.29 22.44 -15.43
C TYR A 115 104.29 21.94 -13.97
N PRO A 116 104.13 22.83 -12.96
CA PRO A 116 103.81 22.41 -11.61
C PRO A 116 102.59 21.46 -11.58
N ASP A 117 102.55 20.55 -10.60
CA ASP A 117 101.54 19.50 -10.47
C ASP A 117 101.43 18.54 -11.67
N THR A 118 102.45 18.50 -12.56
CA THR A 118 102.57 17.52 -13.64
C THR A 118 103.97 16.90 -13.69
N ALA A 119 104.06 15.68 -14.24
CA ALA A 119 105.32 14.99 -14.49
C ALA A 119 105.26 14.22 -15.80
N LEU A 120 106.43 13.94 -16.39
CA LEU A 120 106.56 12.97 -17.47
C LEU A 120 106.97 11.62 -16.86
N ARG A 121 106.23 10.53 -17.15
CA ARG A 121 106.77 9.18 -16.92
C ARG A 121 107.74 8.90 -18.07
N LEU A 122 109.01 8.78 -17.71
CA LEU A 122 110.11 8.45 -18.60
C LEU A 122 110.39 6.96 -18.49
N GLN A 123 110.85 6.34 -19.58
CA GLN A 123 111.29 4.94 -19.61
C GLN A 123 112.61 4.80 -20.37
N ALA A 124 113.56 4.04 -19.82
CA ALA A 124 114.80 3.69 -20.49
C ALA A 124 114.56 2.64 -21.59
N LEU A 125 115.01 2.91 -22.82
CA LEU A 125 114.96 1.97 -23.95
C LEU A 125 116.14 0.99 -23.96
N LEU A 126 117.26 1.39 -23.34
CA LEU A 126 118.53 0.65 -23.30
C LEU A 126 119.33 1.05 -22.04
N ASP A 127 120.29 0.22 -21.62
CA ASP A 127 121.17 0.50 -20.49
C ASP A 127 122.03 1.75 -20.74
N PHE A 128 121.98 2.74 -19.84
CA PHE A 128 122.82 3.93 -19.91
C PHE A 128 123.19 4.47 -18.51
N GLU A 129 124.21 5.31 -18.45
CA GLU A 129 124.61 6.03 -17.24
C GLU A 129 124.29 7.52 -17.41
N GLU A 130 123.57 8.08 -16.45
CA GLU A 130 123.17 9.49 -16.43
C GLU A 130 124.34 10.38 -15.98
N GLU A 131 124.34 11.66 -16.36
CA GLU A 131 125.36 12.67 -16.02
C GLU A 131 125.56 12.87 -14.49
N GLY A 132 124.62 12.39 -13.67
CA GLY A 132 124.73 12.32 -12.20
C GLY A 132 125.37 11.04 -11.64
N GLY A 133 125.75 10.07 -12.48
CA GLY A 133 126.32 8.78 -12.09
C GLY A 133 125.29 7.69 -11.76
N GLU A 134 123.99 7.94 -11.97
CA GLU A 134 122.96 6.89 -11.86
C GLU A 134 122.94 6.01 -13.10
N ARG A 135 123.09 4.70 -12.92
CA ARG A 135 122.94 3.71 -13.99
C ARG A 135 121.48 3.27 -14.11
N ARG A 136 120.89 3.46 -15.29
CA ARG A 136 119.52 3.04 -15.64
C ARG A 136 119.57 1.77 -16.48
N VAL A 137 118.67 0.82 -16.23
CA VAL A 137 118.55 -0.45 -16.96
C VAL A 137 117.41 -0.36 -17.96
N ALA A 138 117.53 -1.04 -19.11
CA ALA A 138 116.47 -1.10 -20.11
C ALA A 138 115.12 -1.53 -19.49
N GLY A 139 114.09 -0.70 -19.65
CA GLY A 139 112.74 -0.91 -19.12
C GLY A 139 112.43 -0.19 -17.80
N ASP A 140 113.42 0.38 -17.09
CA ASP A 140 113.19 1.20 -15.89
C ASP A 140 112.30 2.41 -16.20
N GLU A 141 111.33 2.71 -15.33
CA GLU A 141 110.49 3.90 -15.40
C GLU A 141 110.76 4.85 -14.22
N TRP A 142 110.75 6.16 -14.48
CA TRP A 142 110.84 7.19 -13.44
C TRP A 142 110.06 8.46 -13.84
N LEU A 143 110.03 9.46 -12.95
CA LEU A 143 109.35 10.73 -13.22
C LEU A 143 110.36 11.87 -13.43
N PHE A 144 110.08 12.71 -14.41
CA PHE A 144 110.59 14.08 -14.47
C PHE A 144 109.48 15.00 -13.96
N GLU A 145 109.59 15.48 -12.72
CA GLU A 145 108.61 16.36 -12.08
C GLU A 145 108.79 17.82 -12.52
N GLY A 146 107.69 18.55 -12.76
CA GLY A 146 107.73 19.97 -13.04
C GLY A 146 107.78 20.85 -11.78
N PRO A 147 108.13 22.15 -11.89
CA PRO A 147 108.35 22.89 -13.15
C PRO A 147 109.75 22.68 -13.74
N GLY A 148 109.83 22.31 -15.01
CA GLY A 148 111.10 22.08 -15.70
C GLY A 148 110.96 22.06 -17.22
N THR A 149 112.08 22.13 -17.92
CA THR A 149 112.13 21.86 -19.37
C THR A 149 112.82 20.51 -19.56
N TYR A 150 112.10 19.53 -20.09
CA TYR A 150 112.67 18.22 -20.39
C TYR A 150 113.56 18.32 -21.63
N ILE A 151 114.77 17.79 -21.52
CA ILE A 151 115.72 17.64 -22.63
C ILE A 151 115.66 16.19 -23.11
N PRO A 152 115.18 15.92 -24.34
CA PRO A 152 115.13 14.55 -24.85
C PRO A 152 116.53 13.92 -24.91
N ARG A 153 116.62 12.67 -24.43
CA ARG A 153 117.77 11.79 -24.62
C ARG A 153 117.39 10.65 -25.59
N LYS A 154 118.37 10.06 -26.27
CA LYS A 154 118.12 8.98 -27.27
C LYS A 154 117.82 7.64 -26.62
N GLU A 155 118.24 7.49 -25.37
CA GLU A 155 118.10 6.31 -24.52
C GLU A 155 116.76 6.30 -23.76
N VAL A 156 115.96 7.37 -23.83
CA VAL A 156 114.79 7.60 -22.96
C VAL A 156 113.56 8.00 -23.76
N VAL A 157 112.46 7.26 -23.62
CA VAL A 157 111.15 7.60 -24.20
C VAL A 157 110.23 8.25 -23.15
N VAL A 158 109.43 9.22 -23.58
CA VAL A 158 108.33 9.78 -22.77
C VAL A 158 107.11 8.87 -22.96
N VAL A 159 106.66 8.21 -21.90
CA VAL A 159 105.53 7.27 -21.93
C VAL A 159 104.19 8.01 -21.83
N GLU A 160 104.04 8.88 -20.82
CA GLU A 160 102.84 9.69 -20.63
C GLU A 160 103.11 10.94 -19.78
N THR A 161 102.18 11.89 -19.79
CA THR A 161 102.18 13.06 -18.88
C THR A 161 101.19 12.82 -17.74
N ILE A 162 101.71 12.56 -16.55
CA ILE A 162 100.93 12.38 -15.32
C ILE A 162 100.56 13.77 -14.77
N LYS A 163 99.36 13.89 -14.20
CA LYS A 163 98.86 15.08 -13.49
C LYS A 163 98.50 14.72 -12.05
N ALA A 164 98.70 15.66 -11.14
CA ALA A 164 98.27 15.47 -9.76
C ALA A 164 96.73 15.42 -9.62
N THR A 165 96.26 14.53 -8.76
CA THR A 165 94.84 14.40 -8.40
C THR A 165 94.58 15.19 -7.12
N VAL A 166 93.56 16.07 -7.13
CA VAL A 166 93.25 16.93 -5.97
C VAL A 166 92.36 16.20 -4.97
N ILE A 167 92.92 15.89 -3.80
CA ILE A 167 92.23 15.29 -2.66
C ILE A 167 91.64 16.42 -1.81
N ARG A 168 90.33 16.40 -1.57
CA ARG A 168 89.63 17.36 -0.69
C ARG A 168 89.54 16.83 0.75
N GLU A 169 89.08 17.69 1.66
CA GLU A 169 88.63 17.26 2.98
C GLU A 169 87.55 16.17 2.86
N ASN A 170 87.54 15.21 3.78
CA ASN A 170 86.67 14.03 3.76
C ASN A 170 86.80 13.15 2.50
N GLN A 171 87.95 13.20 1.81
CA GLN A 171 88.29 12.30 0.71
C GLN A 171 89.66 11.64 0.92
N ALA A 172 89.87 10.49 0.27
CA ALA A 172 91.17 9.87 0.10
C ALA A 172 91.30 9.31 -1.32
N ILE A 173 92.51 9.32 -1.89
CA ILE A 173 92.80 8.66 -3.16
C ILE A 173 93.20 7.20 -2.90
N ARG A 174 92.66 6.26 -3.69
CA ARG A 174 93.04 4.84 -3.65
C ARG A 174 94.12 4.58 -4.69
N LEU A 175 95.23 4.01 -4.24
CA LEU A 175 96.40 3.72 -5.04
C LEU A 175 96.66 2.21 -5.09
N ARG A 176 97.24 1.74 -6.19
CA ARG A 176 97.73 0.37 -6.39
C ARG A 176 99.18 0.36 -6.86
N ALA A 177 99.99 -0.54 -6.32
CA ALA A 177 101.37 -0.73 -6.75
C ALA A 177 101.43 -1.54 -8.05
N ARG A 178 102.01 -0.97 -9.12
CA ARG A 178 102.27 -1.66 -10.40
C ARG A 178 103.52 -2.55 -10.37
N LYS A 179 104.45 -2.26 -9.45
CA LYS A 179 105.73 -2.94 -9.22
C LYS A 179 106.05 -2.84 -7.72
N GLU A 180 106.88 -3.74 -7.21
CA GLU A 180 107.38 -3.64 -5.84
C GLU A 180 108.32 -2.44 -5.68
N GLY A 181 108.22 -1.74 -4.54
CA GLY A 181 108.96 -0.51 -4.27
C GLY A 181 108.36 0.27 -3.11
N GLU A 182 108.84 1.49 -2.86
CA GLU A 182 108.32 2.38 -1.82
C GLU A 182 107.28 3.36 -2.39
N ASP A 183 106.20 3.61 -1.63
CA ASP A 183 105.25 4.68 -1.93
C ASP A 183 105.80 6.07 -1.52
N ARG A 184 105.12 7.16 -1.91
CA ARG A 184 105.52 8.52 -1.45
C ARG A 184 105.52 8.74 0.07
N GLY A 185 105.04 7.78 0.87
CA GLY A 185 105.12 7.79 2.33
C GLY A 185 106.36 7.08 2.89
N GLY A 186 107.19 6.46 2.05
CA GLY A 186 108.31 5.60 2.48
C GLY A 186 107.85 4.24 3.00
N VAL A 187 106.65 3.78 2.62
CA VAL A 187 106.16 2.45 2.96
C VAL A 187 106.42 1.51 1.79
N HIS A 188 107.12 0.42 2.04
CA HIS A 188 107.35 -0.64 1.04
C HIS A 188 106.02 -1.33 0.68
N ARG A 189 105.71 -1.40 -0.62
CA ARG A 189 104.50 -2.00 -1.19
C ARG A 189 104.86 -3.21 -2.05
N VAL A 190 104.00 -4.24 -2.02
CA VAL A 190 104.10 -5.38 -2.94
C VAL A 190 103.24 -5.18 -4.18
N THR A 191 103.57 -5.87 -5.29
CA THR A 191 102.85 -5.70 -6.56
C THR A 191 101.37 -6.08 -6.40
N GLY A 192 100.46 -5.19 -6.83
CA GLY A 192 99.02 -5.35 -6.67
C GLY A 192 98.48 -4.99 -5.28
N GLU A 193 99.32 -4.56 -4.34
CA GLU A 193 98.84 -4.01 -3.06
C GLU A 193 98.06 -2.71 -3.29
N GLU A 194 96.96 -2.54 -2.56
CA GLU A 194 96.14 -1.34 -2.56
C GLU A 194 96.13 -0.64 -1.19
N TRP A 195 96.25 0.69 -1.19
CA TRP A 195 96.20 1.55 -0.01
C TRP A 195 95.49 2.88 -0.31
N LEU A 196 95.32 3.71 0.72
CA LEU A 196 94.68 5.03 0.64
C LEU A 196 95.63 6.13 1.10
N VAL A 197 95.59 7.28 0.43
CA VAL A 197 96.25 8.52 0.88
C VAL A 197 95.18 9.58 1.12
N SER A 198 95.11 10.08 2.35
CA SER A 198 94.13 11.07 2.82
C SER A 198 94.71 12.48 3.05
N LYS A 199 95.94 12.72 2.59
CA LYS A 199 96.60 14.03 2.70
C LYS A 199 95.95 15.02 1.71
N VAL A 200 95.13 15.92 2.24
CA VAL A 200 94.45 16.99 1.46
C VAL A 200 95.47 17.81 0.66
N GLY A 201 95.15 18.08 -0.60
CA GLY A 201 96.02 18.78 -1.55
C GLY A 201 96.12 18.09 -2.91
N ALA A 202 97.05 18.55 -3.76
CA ALA A 202 97.38 17.88 -5.01
C ALA A 202 98.33 16.69 -4.73
N TYR A 203 97.89 15.48 -5.07
CA TYR A 203 98.71 14.27 -4.99
C TYR A 203 99.16 13.84 -6.39
N LEU A 204 100.45 13.96 -6.66
CA LEU A 204 101.08 13.50 -7.90
C LEU A 204 101.50 12.03 -7.73
N PRO A 205 100.91 11.06 -8.45
CA PRO A 205 101.31 9.65 -8.34
C PRO A 205 102.79 9.44 -8.67
N GLY A 206 103.45 8.51 -7.99
CA GLY A 206 104.78 7.99 -8.34
C GLY A 206 104.75 7.14 -9.62
N ALA A 207 105.92 6.87 -10.21
CA ALA A 207 106.03 6.15 -11.49
C ALA A 207 105.33 4.78 -11.51
N HIS A 208 105.30 4.09 -10.36
CA HIS A 208 104.67 2.77 -10.19
C HIS A 208 103.37 2.82 -9.37
N GLU A 209 102.84 4.01 -9.05
CA GLU A 209 101.57 4.18 -8.34
C GLU A 209 100.42 4.38 -9.35
N GLU A 210 99.45 3.47 -9.32
CA GLU A 210 98.24 3.55 -10.15
C GLU A 210 97.07 4.11 -9.34
N VAL A 211 96.47 5.20 -9.82
CA VAL A 211 95.23 5.75 -9.24
C VAL A 211 94.04 4.89 -9.65
N ILE A 212 93.29 4.39 -8.67
CA ILE A 212 92.03 3.66 -8.89
C ILE A 212 90.84 4.62 -8.84
N ASP A 213 90.55 5.16 -7.65
CA ASP A 213 89.38 6.00 -7.39
C ASP A 213 89.62 7.01 -6.24
N ILE A 214 88.60 7.83 -5.96
CA ILE A 214 88.57 8.75 -4.82
C ILE A 214 87.45 8.29 -3.89
N VAL A 215 87.83 7.81 -2.71
CA VAL A 215 86.91 7.34 -1.68
C VAL A 215 86.44 8.53 -0.85
N ASN A 216 85.13 8.70 -0.70
CA ASN A 216 84.51 9.74 0.12
C ASN A 216 84.20 9.21 1.52
N ALA A 217 84.26 10.08 2.54
CA ALA A 217 83.87 9.72 3.89
C ALA A 217 82.35 9.58 4.05
N PHE A 218 81.92 8.57 4.82
CA PHE A 218 80.57 8.49 5.36
C PHE A 218 80.45 9.44 6.55
N ILE A 219 79.49 10.37 6.49
CA ILE A 219 79.17 11.30 7.57
C ILE A 219 78.27 10.57 8.58
N LEU A 220 78.75 10.42 9.81
CA LEU A 220 78.08 9.71 10.89
C LEU A 220 77.27 10.69 11.75
N THR A 221 76.15 10.23 12.27
CA THR A 221 75.24 11.06 13.09
C THR A 221 74.70 10.26 14.26
N ASP A 222 74.10 10.93 15.23
CA ASP A 222 73.42 10.29 16.36
C ASP A 222 72.24 9.39 15.93
N LYS A 223 71.86 9.45 14.64
CA LYS A 223 70.84 8.61 14.01
C LYS A 223 71.37 7.55 13.04
N LYS A 224 72.64 7.59 12.65
CA LYS A 224 73.23 6.70 11.63
C LYS A 224 74.63 6.25 12.01
N ALA A 225 74.80 4.94 12.19
CA ALA A 225 76.07 4.25 12.31
C ALA A 225 76.42 3.54 11.00
N LEU A 226 77.70 3.30 10.75
CA LEU A 226 78.18 2.56 9.57
C LEU A 226 78.53 1.13 9.97
N HIS A 227 77.91 0.14 9.33
CA HIS A 227 78.22 -1.28 9.53
C HIS A 227 79.31 -1.69 8.55
N VAL A 228 80.44 -2.12 9.11
CA VAL A 228 81.65 -2.49 8.36
C VAL A 228 82.14 -3.89 8.74
N ARG A 229 82.81 -4.55 7.79
CA ARG A 229 83.42 -5.88 7.92
C ARG A 229 84.90 -5.83 7.56
N ALA A 230 85.75 -6.55 8.29
CA ALA A 230 87.18 -6.68 7.95
C ALA A 230 87.42 -7.75 6.88
N LEU A 231 88.04 -7.38 5.76
CA LEU A 231 88.43 -8.29 4.67
C LEU A 231 89.74 -9.04 4.98
N ARG A 232 90.70 -8.36 5.62
CA ARG A 232 92.02 -8.89 6.03
C ARG A 232 92.31 -8.47 7.47
N PRO A 233 93.14 -9.19 8.25
CA PRO A 233 93.51 -8.74 9.58
C PRO A 233 94.30 -7.42 9.51
N PHE A 234 93.89 -6.42 10.26
CA PHE A 234 94.50 -5.09 10.28
C PHE A 234 94.17 -4.35 11.58
N LYS A 235 94.81 -3.19 11.80
CA LYS A 235 94.43 -2.27 12.88
C LYS A 235 93.54 -1.17 12.34
N ASP A 236 92.35 -1.02 12.92
CA ASP A 236 91.47 0.09 12.57
C ASP A 236 92.05 1.45 13.01
N ALA A 237 91.51 2.55 12.49
CA ALA A 237 91.97 3.88 12.88
C ALA A 237 91.63 4.27 14.34
N GLY A 238 90.84 3.44 15.06
CA GLY A 238 90.68 3.49 16.52
C GLY A 238 91.74 2.68 17.28
N ARG A 239 92.75 2.14 16.57
CA ARG A 239 93.84 1.28 17.07
C ARG A 239 93.39 -0.08 17.61
N ARG A 240 92.20 -0.56 17.27
CA ARG A 240 91.74 -1.92 17.62
C ARG A 240 92.21 -2.91 16.55
N ASP A 241 92.75 -4.04 16.98
CA ASP A 241 93.05 -5.18 16.11
C ASP A 241 91.74 -5.82 15.62
N ARG A 242 91.60 -5.98 14.30
CA ARG A 242 90.46 -6.61 13.63
C ARG A 242 90.91 -7.86 12.88
N ARG A 243 90.09 -8.90 12.86
CA ARG A 243 90.33 -10.16 12.13
C ARG A 243 89.38 -10.28 10.94
N THR A 244 89.79 -11.02 9.90
CA THR A 244 88.94 -11.30 8.73
C THR A 244 87.57 -11.85 9.16
N GLY A 245 86.50 -11.26 8.63
CA GLY A 245 85.12 -11.65 8.91
C GLY A 245 84.53 -11.07 10.20
N GLU A 246 85.30 -10.34 11.02
CA GLU A 246 84.73 -9.55 12.11
C GLU A 246 83.95 -8.36 11.56
N GLU A 247 82.77 -8.12 12.12
CA GLU A 247 81.88 -7.01 11.77
C GLU A 247 81.66 -6.10 12.97
N TRP A 248 81.55 -4.78 12.76
CA TRP A 248 81.25 -3.82 13.82
C TRP A 248 80.52 -2.59 13.28
N LEU A 249 80.00 -1.77 14.20
CA LEU A 249 79.51 -0.43 13.89
C LEU A 249 80.59 0.61 14.15
N VAL A 250 80.75 1.57 13.24
CA VAL A 250 81.41 2.86 13.50
C VAL A 250 80.31 3.88 13.80
N THR A 251 80.42 4.55 14.94
CA THR A 251 79.43 5.54 15.39
C THR A 251 80.01 6.94 15.41
N LYS A 252 79.15 7.95 15.54
CA LYS A 252 79.57 9.35 15.75
C LYS A 252 80.50 9.52 16.98
N ALA A 253 80.37 8.66 17.99
CA ALA A 253 81.24 8.67 19.17
C ALA A 253 82.67 8.18 18.87
N ASP A 254 82.87 7.42 17.79
CA ASP A 254 84.20 7.01 17.30
C ASP A 254 84.82 8.05 16.36
N ARG A 255 84.00 8.74 15.54
CA ARG A 255 84.34 9.90 14.68
C ARG A 255 83.12 10.46 13.96
N GLU A 256 83.18 11.74 13.56
CA GLU A 256 82.10 12.36 12.76
C GLU A 256 82.10 11.94 11.28
N ALA A 257 83.27 11.63 10.71
CA ALA A 257 83.42 11.19 9.33
C ALA A 257 84.33 9.97 9.24
N HIS A 258 83.89 8.93 8.52
CA HIS A 258 84.64 7.68 8.33
C HIS A 258 84.89 7.41 6.85
N ILE A 259 86.15 7.51 6.42
CA ILE A 259 86.62 6.97 5.13
C ILE A 259 86.93 5.48 5.35
N PRO A 260 86.26 4.54 4.66
CA PRO A 260 86.57 3.12 4.77
C PRO A 260 87.98 2.81 4.25
N SER A 261 88.73 2.03 5.01
CA SER A 261 90.03 1.47 4.63
C SER A 261 89.89 0.44 3.50
N VAL A 262 90.98 0.17 2.77
CA VAL A 262 91.05 -0.96 1.82
C VAL A 262 90.86 -2.32 2.51
N ALA A 263 91.04 -2.39 3.83
CA ALA A 263 90.74 -3.58 4.64
C ALA A 263 89.29 -3.63 5.18
N GLU A 264 88.48 -2.57 4.98
CA GLU A 264 87.11 -2.42 5.48
C GLU A 264 86.11 -2.48 4.33
N GLU A 265 85.17 -3.42 4.39
CA GLU A 265 84.01 -3.51 3.50
C GLU A 265 82.81 -2.85 4.18
N VAL A 266 82.14 -1.91 3.51
CA VAL A 266 80.90 -1.30 4.02
C VAL A 266 79.73 -2.25 3.73
N VAL A 267 79.18 -2.87 4.78
CA VAL A 267 78.01 -3.76 4.68
C VAL A 267 76.72 -2.94 4.59
N GLY A 268 76.65 -1.81 5.28
CA GLY A 268 75.49 -0.90 5.21
C GLY A 268 75.54 0.27 6.18
N VAL A 269 74.41 0.99 6.26
CA VAL A 269 74.18 2.05 7.24
C VAL A 269 73.05 1.61 8.16
N VAL A 270 73.30 1.58 9.47
CA VAL A 270 72.34 1.17 10.49
C VAL A 270 71.73 2.41 11.13
N GLU A 271 70.40 2.50 11.08
CA GLU A 271 69.66 3.60 11.72
C GLU A 271 69.40 3.32 13.20
N VAL A 272 69.28 4.38 13.99
CA VAL A 272 69.09 4.25 15.45
C VAL A 272 67.70 3.71 15.78
N THR A 273 67.63 2.67 16.62
CA THR A 273 66.39 2.17 17.22
C THR A 273 66.07 3.02 18.45
N THR A 274 64.98 3.78 18.39
CA THR A 274 64.52 4.64 19.48
C THR A 274 63.28 4.05 20.14
N LEU A 275 63.34 3.78 21.45
CA LEU A 275 62.18 3.39 22.25
C LEU A 275 61.69 4.60 23.05
N SER A 276 60.37 4.82 23.07
CA SER A 276 59.75 5.77 23.99
C SER A 276 59.52 5.15 25.38
N SER A 277 59.13 5.97 26.36
CA SER A 277 58.82 5.51 27.73
C SER A 277 57.74 4.42 27.82
N ARG A 278 56.83 4.34 26.83
CA ARG A 278 55.79 3.31 26.71
C ARG A 278 56.08 2.25 25.66
N GLN A 279 57.35 2.06 25.28
CA GLN A 279 57.77 1.04 24.32
C GLN A 279 58.86 0.12 24.86
N TYR A 280 58.90 -1.08 24.30
CA TYR A 280 59.93 -2.08 24.50
C TYR A 280 60.21 -2.82 23.20
N CYS A 281 61.30 -3.56 23.14
CA CYS A 281 61.55 -4.54 22.09
C CYS A 281 62.29 -5.76 22.63
N VAL A 282 62.25 -6.85 21.87
CA VAL A 282 62.99 -8.07 22.20
C VAL A 282 64.09 -8.24 21.16
N VAL A 283 65.33 -8.10 21.61
CA VAL A 283 66.53 -8.32 20.79
C VAL A 283 66.90 -9.80 20.83
N LEU A 284 66.87 -10.45 19.67
CA LEU A 284 67.39 -11.80 19.44
C LEU A 284 68.91 -11.76 19.28
N ASP A 285 69.56 -12.86 19.65
CA ASP A 285 71.01 -13.08 19.59
C ASP A 285 71.85 -11.91 20.12
N PRO A 286 71.50 -11.35 21.30
CA PRO A 286 72.08 -10.12 21.83
C PRO A 286 73.60 -10.21 21.95
N VAL A 287 74.30 -9.17 21.52
CA VAL A 287 75.77 -9.11 21.62
C VAL A 287 76.19 -8.89 23.06
N GLY A 288 77.10 -9.76 23.54
CA GLY A 288 77.66 -9.74 24.88
C GLY A 288 78.83 -8.76 25.05
N ALA A 289 79.31 -8.62 26.29
CA ALA A 289 80.50 -7.82 26.61
C ALA A 289 81.80 -8.40 26.02
N ASP A 290 81.77 -9.64 25.52
CA ASP A 290 82.81 -10.31 24.74
C ASP A 290 82.76 -9.99 23.23
N GLY A 291 81.80 -9.16 22.80
CA GLY A 291 81.67 -8.68 21.42
C GLY A 291 81.09 -9.71 20.44
N LYS A 292 80.36 -10.73 20.94
CA LYS A 292 79.77 -11.79 20.12
C LYS A 292 78.26 -11.94 20.34
N PRO A 293 77.48 -12.30 19.30
CA PRO A 293 76.06 -12.57 19.43
C PRO A 293 75.80 -13.84 20.25
N GLN A 294 74.90 -13.77 21.22
CA GLN A 294 74.53 -14.88 22.10
C GLN A 294 73.42 -15.71 21.45
N LEU A 295 73.79 -16.58 20.52
CA LEU A 295 72.84 -17.37 19.70
C LEU A 295 71.78 -18.10 20.54
N GLY A 296 70.51 -17.84 20.23
CA GLY A 296 69.33 -18.39 20.92
C GLY A 296 68.89 -17.62 22.18
N GLN A 297 69.64 -16.60 22.62
CA GLN A 297 69.24 -15.76 23.75
C GLN A 297 68.33 -14.60 23.34
N LYS A 298 67.60 -14.05 24.32
CA LYS A 298 66.68 -12.92 24.14
C LYS A 298 66.91 -11.84 25.19
N ARG A 299 67.19 -10.60 24.76
CA ARG A 299 67.34 -9.42 25.62
C ARG A 299 66.16 -8.47 25.43
N VAL A 300 65.30 -8.35 26.45
CA VAL A 300 64.22 -7.36 26.46
C VAL A 300 64.80 -6.00 26.81
N VAL A 301 64.64 -5.02 25.92
CA VAL A 301 65.03 -3.62 26.13
C VAL A 301 63.74 -2.80 26.28
N LYS A 302 63.64 -1.94 27.29
CA LYS A 302 62.41 -1.17 27.60
C LYS A 302 62.69 0.20 28.18
N GLY A 303 61.75 1.12 27.99
CA GLY A 303 61.85 2.50 28.47
C GLY A 303 62.60 3.40 27.50
N GLU A 304 62.67 4.69 27.83
CA GLU A 304 63.19 5.72 26.94
C GLU A 304 64.70 5.55 26.70
N CYS A 305 65.07 5.10 25.51
CA CYS A 305 66.45 4.87 25.12
C CYS A 305 66.63 4.91 23.59
N SER A 306 67.86 5.12 23.14
CA SER A 306 68.24 5.10 21.73
C SER A 306 69.51 4.28 21.57
N PHE A 307 69.48 3.26 20.71
CA PHE A 307 70.61 2.34 20.50
C PHE A 307 70.69 1.86 19.05
N PHE A 308 71.85 1.37 18.64
CA PHE A 308 72.02 0.70 17.35
C PHE A 308 72.07 -0.82 17.56
N LEU A 309 71.34 -1.57 16.74
CA LEU A 309 71.43 -3.04 16.69
C LEU A 309 72.85 -3.43 16.26
N GLN A 310 73.53 -4.23 17.07
CA GLN A 310 74.87 -4.71 16.74
C GLN A 310 74.83 -5.77 15.63
N PRO A 311 75.93 -6.01 14.90
CA PRO A 311 75.98 -7.06 13.88
C PRO A 311 75.59 -8.43 14.47
N GLY A 312 74.56 -9.05 13.90
CA GLY A 312 73.94 -10.29 14.39
C GLY A 312 72.66 -10.08 15.20
N GLU A 313 72.43 -8.90 15.80
CA GLU A 313 71.21 -8.62 16.56
C GLU A 313 70.00 -8.36 15.64
N GLN A 314 68.84 -8.91 16.02
CA GLN A 314 67.57 -8.70 15.29
C GLN A 314 66.43 -8.42 16.28
N LEU A 315 65.38 -7.73 15.83
CA LEU A 315 64.18 -7.49 16.66
C LEU A 315 63.12 -8.56 16.37
N GLU A 316 62.70 -9.32 17.37
CA GLU A 316 61.78 -10.46 17.19
C GLU A 316 60.42 -10.07 16.58
N GLN A 317 59.87 -8.92 17.00
CA GLN A 317 58.61 -8.38 16.51
C GLN A 317 58.69 -6.84 16.35
N GLY A 318 59.88 -6.33 16.01
CA GLY A 318 60.13 -4.89 15.96
C GLY A 318 60.01 -4.19 17.33
N ILE A 319 59.53 -2.95 17.31
CA ILE A 319 59.19 -2.16 18.50
C ILE A 319 57.73 -2.47 18.89
N GLN A 320 57.52 -2.77 20.17
CA GLN A 320 56.22 -3.12 20.77
C GLN A 320 55.83 -2.07 21.81
N ASP A 321 54.54 -1.76 21.90
CA ASP A 321 54.01 -0.90 22.97
C ASP A 321 53.82 -1.70 24.27
N VAL A 322 54.10 -1.07 25.41
CA VAL A 322 53.95 -1.64 26.76
C VAL A 322 52.47 -1.98 27.03
N TYR A 323 52.20 -3.12 27.66
CA TYR A 323 50.83 -3.50 28.02
C TYR A 323 50.32 -2.64 29.19
N VAL A 324 49.67 -1.52 28.86
CA VAL A 324 48.87 -0.74 29.80
C VAL A 324 47.52 -1.45 29.99
N LEU A 325 47.22 -1.86 31.23
CA LEU A 325 45.98 -2.53 31.63
C LEU A 325 45.14 -1.57 32.49
N SER A 326 43.84 -1.45 32.20
CA SER A 326 42.88 -0.81 33.11
C SER A 326 42.42 -1.76 34.22
N GLU A 327 41.64 -1.27 35.18
CA GLU A 327 41.05 -2.08 36.27
C GLU A 327 40.14 -3.21 35.74
N GLU A 328 39.53 -2.99 34.57
CA GLU A 328 38.66 -3.94 33.88
C GLU A 328 39.44 -4.92 32.98
N GLU A 329 40.78 -4.86 32.96
CA GLU A 329 41.61 -5.70 32.11
C GLU A 329 42.60 -6.59 32.85
N GLY A 330 42.99 -7.68 32.19
CA GLY A 330 44.05 -8.55 32.65
C GLY A 330 44.74 -9.33 31.52
N LEU A 331 45.96 -9.78 31.79
CA LEU A 331 46.71 -10.69 30.93
C LEU A 331 46.74 -12.07 31.55
N VAL A 332 46.44 -13.09 30.75
CA VAL A 332 46.80 -14.48 31.06
C VAL A 332 48.21 -14.72 30.56
N LEU A 333 49.13 -15.01 31.48
CA LEU A 333 50.55 -15.22 31.25
C LEU A 333 50.89 -16.70 31.39
N ARG A 334 51.88 -17.18 30.63
CA ARG A 334 52.47 -18.53 30.70
C ARG A 334 53.96 -18.44 30.97
N ALA A 335 54.46 -19.23 31.93
CA ALA A 335 55.90 -19.42 32.08
C ALA A 335 56.41 -20.35 30.97
N VAL A 336 57.41 -19.89 30.21
CA VAL A 336 58.09 -20.71 29.19
C VAL A 336 59.24 -21.49 29.84
N GLU A 337 59.99 -20.83 30.72
CA GLU A 337 61.13 -21.40 31.45
C GLU A 337 60.84 -21.58 32.95
N ALA A 338 61.72 -22.31 33.64
CA ALA A 338 61.59 -22.57 35.07
C ALA A 338 62.03 -21.37 35.91
N GLY A 339 61.06 -20.56 36.35
CA GLY A 339 61.31 -19.41 37.22
C GLY A 339 61.32 -19.75 38.71
N VAL A 340 61.91 -18.87 39.53
CA VAL A 340 62.10 -19.07 40.98
C VAL A 340 60.81 -19.42 41.76
N LEU A 341 59.63 -19.00 41.27
CA LEU A 341 58.32 -19.30 41.86
C LEU A 341 57.34 -20.07 40.94
N ARG A 342 57.71 -20.40 39.70
CA ARG A 342 56.75 -20.90 38.68
C ARG A 342 57.38 -21.98 37.79
N ARG A 343 56.64 -23.05 37.56
CA ARG A 343 57.04 -24.17 36.70
C ARG A 343 56.78 -23.83 35.22
N PRO A 344 57.55 -24.39 34.26
CA PRO A 344 57.21 -24.28 32.85
C PRO A 344 55.77 -24.74 32.58
N GLY A 345 55.03 -23.96 31.81
CA GLY A 345 53.62 -24.20 31.51
C GLY A 345 52.61 -23.64 32.52
N ASP A 346 53.03 -23.21 33.72
CA ASP A 346 52.13 -22.59 34.70
C ASP A 346 51.46 -21.34 34.10
N ARG A 347 50.13 -21.26 34.22
CA ARG A 347 49.32 -20.10 33.81
C ARG A 347 48.86 -19.28 35.01
N TRP A 348 48.85 -17.96 34.88
CA TRP A 348 48.26 -17.06 35.87
C TRP A 348 47.65 -15.83 35.20
N MET A 349 46.72 -15.18 35.90
CA MET A 349 46.19 -13.88 35.51
C MET A 349 46.94 -12.77 36.25
N LEU A 350 47.24 -11.70 35.52
CA LEU A 350 47.69 -10.41 36.02
C LEU A 350 46.59 -9.39 35.72
N ARG A 351 46.12 -8.63 36.71
CA ARG A 351 45.05 -7.63 36.55
C ARG A 351 45.62 -6.20 36.63
N GLY A 352 44.97 -5.25 35.98
CA GLY A 352 45.29 -3.83 36.14
C GLY A 352 44.80 -3.24 37.48
N PRO A 353 45.02 -1.92 37.70
CA PRO A 353 45.62 -0.97 36.77
C PRO A 353 47.15 -0.95 36.86
N ILE A 354 47.85 -1.44 35.83
CA ILE A 354 49.33 -1.50 35.79
C ILE A 354 49.87 -1.37 34.36
N GLU A 355 51.15 -1.03 34.23
CA GLU A 355 51.93 -1.16 32.99
C GLU A 355 52.83 -2.41 33.07
N TYR A 356 52.75 -3.30 32.07
CA TYR A 356 53.48 -4.58 32.06
C TYR A 356 54.32 -4.77 30.78
N VAL A 357 55.54 -5.28 30.96
CA VAL A 357 56.41 -5.76 29.89
C VAL A 357 56.76 -7.22 30.18
N PRO A 358 56.51 -8.16 29.25
CA PRO A 358 56.89 -9.56 29.43
C PRO A 358 58.42 -9.70 29.47
N PRO A 359 59.01 -10.33 30.51
CA PRO A 359 60.40 -10.78 30.46
C PRO A 359 60.52 -11.99 29.53
N ALA A 360 61.71 -12.25 28.98
CA ALA A 360 61.95 -13.31 28.00
C ALA A 360 61.48 -14.72 28.42
N THR A 361 61.37 -15.00 29.73
CA THR A 361 60.92 -16.27 30.30
C THR A 361 59.40 -16.44 30.39
N VAL A 362 58.62 -15.40 30.03
CA VAL A 362 57.16 -15.34 30.19
C VAL A 362 56.48 -14.87 28.91
N GLU A 363 55.45 -15.59 28.51
CA GLU A 363 54.67 -15.36 27.30
C GLU A 363 53.27 -14.82 27.65
N VAL A 364 52.79 -13.84 26.86
CA VAL A 364 51.41 -13.34 26.97
C VAL A 364 50.50 -14.23 26.13
N VAL A 365 49.67 -15.04 26.78
CA VAL A 365 48.78 -16.01 26.10
C VAL A 365 47.47 -15.37 25.65
N LEU A 366 46.89 -14.49 26.49
CA LEU A 366 45.60 -13.86 26.19
C LEU A 366 45.46 -12.52 26.92
N ARG A 367 45.03 -11.47 26.22
CA ARG A 367 44.40 -10.30 26.86
C ARG A 367 42.95 -10.65 27.20
N ARG A 368 42.48 -10.24 28.36
CA ARG A 368 41.10 -10.42 28.82
C ARG A 368 40.55 -9.09 29.33
N GLN A 369 39.27 -8.91 29.10
CA GLN A 369 38.49 -7.77 29.57
C GLN A 369 37.36 -8.31 30.46
N ALA A 370 36.91 -7.53 31.42
CA ALA A 370 35.72 -7.85 32.20
C ALA A 370 34.48 -7.76 31.29
N ILE A 371 33.60 -8.75 31.38
CA ILE A 371 32.36 -8.79 30.61
C ILE A 371 31.28 -8.11 31.46
N PRO A 372 30.73 -6.95 31.07
CA PRO A 372 29.60 -6.34 31.77
C PRO A 372 28.36 -7.22 31.61
N LEU A 373 27.61 -7.41 32.70
CA LEU A 373 26.41 -8.24 32.75
C LEU A 373 25.37 -7.57 33.66
N ASP A 374 24.22 -7.20 33.08
CA ASP A 374 23.07 -6.69 33.82
C ASP A 374 22.38 -7.81 34.62
N GLU A 375 21.49 -7.44 35.56
CA GLU A 375 20.76 -8.38 36.45
C GLU A 375 20.06 -9.54 35.74
N ASN A 376 19.62 -9.34 34.49
CA ASN A 376 18.92 -10.33 33.66
C ASN A 376 19.83 -10.99 32.59
N GLU A 377 21.13 -10.68 32.61
CA GLU A 377 22.13 -11.23 31.68
C GLU A 377 23.15 -12.12 32.39
N GLY A 378 23.74 -13.03 31.62
CA GLY A 378 24.79 -13.90 32.11
C GLY A 378 25.56 -14.61 31.00
N ILE A 379 26.63 -15.30 31.41
CA ILE A 379 27.49 -16.12 30.55
C ILE A 379 27.65 -17.52 31.13
N TYR A 380 27.84 -18.51 30.27
CA TYR A 380 28.29 -19.83 30.68
C TYR A 380 29.82 -19.86 30.77
N VAL A 381 30.32 -20.21 31.93
CA VAL A 381 31.75 -20.30 32.24
C VAL A 381 32.10 -21.75 32.52
N ARG A 382 33.15 -22.25 31.85
CA ARG A 382 33.72 -23.58 32.09
C ARG A 382 35.12 -23.45 32.67
N ASP A 383 35.35 -24.17 33.75
CA ASP A 383 36.68 -24.36 34.33
C ASP A 383 37.42 -25.46 33.55
N MET A 384 38.59 -25.14 33.00
CA MET A 384 39.45 -26.05 32.23
C MET A 384 40.12 -27.14 33.10
N LYS A 385 40.29 -26.92 34.41
CA LYS A 385 40.88 -27.87 35.35
C LYS A 385 39.86 -28.86 35.91
N THR A 386 38.68 -28.40 36.30
CA THR A 386 37.62 -29.29 36.83
C THR A 386 36.62 -29.75 35.78
N GLY A 387 36.62 -29.16 34.59
CA GLY A 387 35.63 -29.38 33.54
C GLY A 387 34.24 -28.81 33.85
N LYS A 388 34.02 -28.25 35.05
CA LYS A 388 32.71 -27.84 35.55
C LYS A 388 32.21 -26.59 34.83
N VAL A 389 31.02 -26.69 34.25
CA VAL A 389 30.29 -25.56 33.66
C VAL A 389 29.34 -24.95 34.69
N ARG A 390 29.22 -23.63 34.71
CA ARG A 390 28.22 -22.88 35.49
C ARG A 390 27.73 -21.65 34.71
N ALA A 391 26.54 -21.16 35.03
CA ALA A 391 26.14 -19.81 34.64
C ALA A 391 26.70 -18.79 35.66
N VAL A 392 27.13 -17.63 35.18
CA VAL A 392 27.44 -16.44 35.98
C VAL A 392 26.53 -15.32 35.48
N ILE A 393 25.80 -14.66 36.39
CA ILE A 393 24.64 -13.80 36.11
C ILE A 393 24.73 -12.52 36.96
N GLY A 394 24.26 -11.40 36.43
CA GLY A 394 23.87 -10.22 37.22
C GLY A 394 24.99 -9.36 37.82
N HIS A 395 26.24 -9.54 37.39
CA HIS A 395 27.36 -8.66 37.75
C HIS A 395 28.51 -8.79 36.75
N THR A 396 29.21 -7.69 36.50
CA THR A 396 30.41 -7.65 35.63
C THR A 396 31.44 -8.70 36.05
N TYR A 397 31.81 -9.59 35.12
CA TYR A 397 32.64 -10.77 35.42
C TYR A 397 33.88 -10.87 34.54
N MET A 398 35.06 -11.01 35.16
CA MET A 398 36.33 -11.28 34.49
C MET A 398 36.74 -12.74 34.71
N LEU A 399 36.68 -13.53 33.63
CA LEU A 399 37.07 -14.95 33.55
C LEU A 399 38.50 -15.18 34.08
N THR A 400 38.67 -16.02 35.10
CA THR A 400 39.99 -16.34 35.68
C THR A 400 40.88 -17.16 34.72
N GLN A 401 42.19 -17.24 34.98
CA GLN A 401 43.17 -17.89 34.09
C GLN A 401 42.83 -19.33 33.67
N ASP A 402 42.05 -20.04 34.49
CA ASP A 402 41.66 -21.43 34.29
C ASP A 402 40.26 -21.57 33.64
N GLU A 403 39.60 -20.47 33.31
CA GLU A 403 38.23 -20.45 32.80
C GLU A 403 38.14 -20.03 31.32
N GLU A 404 37.18 -20.61 30.62
CA GLU A 404 36.78 -20.29 29.25
C GLU A 404 35.28 -20.02 29.15
N LEU A 405 34.84 -19.31 28.11
CA LEU A 405 33.42 -19.19 27.76
C LEU A 405 32.94 -20.51 27.15
N TRP A 406 31.85 -21.06 27.68
CA TRP A 406 31.25 -22.29 27.18
C TRP A 406 30.07 -22.00 26.26
N GLN A 407 30.00 -22.69 25.11
CA GLN A 407 28.90 -22.55 24.18
C GLN A 407 27.78 -23.55 24.51
N LYS A 408 26.62 -23.03 24.92
CA LYS A 408 25.41 -23.84 25.11
C LYS A 408 24.66 -23.97 23.79
N GLU A 409 24.84 -25.11 23.15
CA GLU A 409 24.04 -25.53 22.00
C GLU A 409 22.63 -25.95 22.43
N LEU A 410 21.64 -25.66 21.58
CA LEU A 410 20.25 -26.11 21.75
C LEU A 410 19.79 -26.84 20.49
N PRO A 411 18.74 -27.68 20.56
CA PRO A 411 18.14 -28.26 19.36
C PRO A 411 17.66 -27.14 18.41
N PRO A 412 17.82 -27.27 17.07
CA PRO A 412 17.53 -26.17 16.13
C PRO A 412 16.06 -25.73 16.13
N ASN A 413 15.13 -26.61 16.53
CA ASN A 413 13.73 -26.24 16.78
C ASN A 413 13.58 -25.20 17.90
N VAL A 414 14.41 -25.28 18.94
CA VAL A 414 14.40 -24.35 20.09
C VAL A 414 15.08 -23.05 19.71
N GLU A 415 16.23 -23.10 19.02
CA GLU A 415 16.93 -21.88 18.57
C GLU A 415 16.05 -21.03 17.66
N ALA A 416 15.33 -21.65 16.71
CA ALA A 416 14.35 -20.96 15.88
C ALA A 416 13.22 -20.29 16.69
N LEU A 417 12.65 -20.99 17.67
CA LEU A 417 11.55 -20.50 18.52
C LEU A 417 11.97 -19.41 19.52
N LEU A 418 13.23 -19.42 19.97
CA LEU A 418 13.80 -18.35 20.79
C LEU A 418 14.14 -17.10 19.97
N THR A 419 14.59 -17.28 18.73
CA THR A 419 15.01 -16.17 17.85
C THR A 419 13.80 -15.50 17.19
N SER A 420 12.68 -16.21 17.01
CA SER A 420 11.40 -15.60 16.67
C SER A 420 10.87 -14.77 17.84
N ARG A 421 11.23 -13.48 17.87
CA ARG A 421 10.75 -12.46 18.85
C ARG A 421 9.25 -12.13 18.70
N ARG A 422 8.40 -13.14 18.49
CA ARG A 422 6.94 -13.01 18.38
C ARG A 422 6.28 -13.29 19.72
N ASP A 423 5.34 -12.46 20.14
CA ASP A 423 4.48 -12.74 21.27
C ASP A 423 3.42 -13.80 20.87
N PRO A 424 3.37 -14.98 21.51
CA PRO A 424 2.40 -16.04 21.20
C PRO A 424 0.92 -15.66 21.43
N LEU A 425 0.66 -14.53 22.10
CA LEU A 425 -0.65 -13.97 22.34
C LEU A 425 -0.98 -12.83 21.36
N ALA A 426 -0.05 -11.90 21.13
CA ALA A 426 -0.31 -10.70 20.30
C ALA A 426 -0.16 -10.96 18.78
N ASP A 427 0.90 -11.64 18.34
CA ASP A 427 1.28 -11.70 16.91
C ASP A 427 0.56 -12.80 16.11
N ARG A 428 -0.54 -13.33 16.66
CA ARG A 428 -1.29 -14.48 16.11
C ARG A 428 -1.88 -14.23 14.72
N SER A 429 -2.20 -12.97 14.42
CA SER A 429 -2.74 -12.54 13.13
C SER A 429 -1.66 -12.30 12.07
N ASP A 430 -0.41 -12.03 12.47
CA ASP A 430 0.62 -11.60 11.53
C ASP A 430 1.30 -12.79 10.84
N ARG A 431 0.86 -13.11 9.62
CA ARG A 431 1.53 -14.06 8.72
C ARG A 431 2.58 -13.41 7.82
N GLY A 432 2.93 -12.16 8.09
CA GLY A 432 3.99 -11.40 7.46
C GLY A 432 5.39 -11.86 7.84
N GLN A 433 6.37 -11.21 7.21
CA GLN A 433 7.79 -11.56 7.16
C GLN A 433 8.39 -12.00 8.50
N GLY A 434 9.22 -13.05 8.46
CA GLY A 434 10.15 -13.33 9.55
C GLY A 434 11.22 -12.24 9.59
N GLY A 435 11.20 -11.40 10.62
CA GLY A 435 12.27 -10.44 10.89
C GLY A 435 13.62 -11.14 10.97
N GLY A 436 14.69 -10.45 10.57
CA GLY A 436 16.04 -11.02 10.47
C GLY A 436 16.46 -11.71 11.76
N ALA A 437 16.70 -13.03 11.67
CA ALA A 437 17.11 -13.83 12.80
C ALA A 437 18.56 -13.51 13.18
N GLU A 438 18.74 -12.58 14.12
CA GLU A 438 20.04 -12.28 14.71
C GLU A 438 20.66 -13.55 15.28
N GLN A 439 21.90 -13.84 14.90
CA GLN A 439 22.57 -15.07 15.30
C GLN A 439 22.89 -15.03 16.80
N ARG A 440 22.15 -15.81 17.60
CA ARG A 440 22.32 -15.89 19.05
C ARG A 440 23.78 -16.20 19.43
N ASP A 441 24.33 -15.39 20.34
CA ASP A 441 25.54 -15.73 21.08
C ASP A 441 25.30 -16.99 21.94
N LYS A 442 25.99 -18.09 21.59
CA LYS A 442 25.92 -19.36 22.30
C LYS A 442 26.54 -19.32 23.70
N THR A 443 27.41 -18.35 23.99
CA THR A 443 28.10 -18.21 25.30
C THR A 443 27.24 -17.50 26.35
N ARG A 444 26.31 -16.65 25.91
CA ARG A 444 25.33 -15.99 26.78
C ARG A 444 24.27 -16.97 27.29
N VAL A 445 23.88 -16.77 28.55
CA VAL A 445 22.82 -17.52 29.24
C VAL A 445 21.52 -17.41 28.46
N VAL A 446 20.84 -18.54 28.29
CA VAL A 446 19.54 -18.57 27.61
C VAL A 446 18.48 -18.01 28.56
N SER A 447 18.07 -16.76 28.33
CA SER A 447 16.88 -16.17 28.95
C SER A 447 15.67 -16.33 28.02
N TYR A 448 14.50 -16.61 28.61
CA TYR A 448 13.21 -16.57 27.93
C TYR A 448 12.18 -15.91 28.85
N ARG A 449 11.53 -14.84 28.38
CA ARG A 449 10.46 -14.18 29.11
C ARG A 449 9.16 -14.93 28.86
N VAL A 450 8.59 -15.54 29.91
CA VAL A 450 7.34 -16.29 29.76
C VAL A 450 6.18 -15.32 29.54
N PRO A 451 5.36 -15.47 28.47
CA PRO A 451 4.22 -14.59 28.23
C PRO A 451 3.21 -14.60 29.38
N HIS A 452 2.46 -13.49 29.54
CA HIS A 452 1.38 -13.44 30.53
C HIS A 452 0.40 -14.60 30.31
N ASN A 453 0.02 -15.26 31.41
CA ASN A 453 -0.91 -16.39 31.39
C ASN A 453 -0.44 -17.60 30.54
N ALA A 454 0.88 -17.78 30.46
CA ALA A 454 1.53 -18.97 29.94
C ALA A 454 2.39 -19.64 31.02
N ALA A 455 2.80 -20.89 30.77
CA ALA A 455 3.76 -21.65 31.55
C ALA A 455 4.85 -22.22 30.65
N VAL A 456 6.08 -22.36 31.16
CA VAL A 456 7.19 -23.04 30.47
C VAL A 456 7.74 -24.13 31.37
N GLN A 457 7.93 -25.33 30.81
CA GLN A 457 8.62 -26.41 31.49
C GLN A 457 10.10 -26.41 31.09
N VAL A 458 10.97 -26.48 32.10
CA VAL A 458 12.41 -26.65 31.99
C VAL A 458 12.79 -27.99 32.59
N TYR A 459 13.62 -28.76 31.90
CA TYR A 459 14.16 -30.03 32.38
C TYR A 459 15.67 -29.94 32.61
N ASP A 460 16.12 -30.17 33.85
CA ASP A 460 17.53 -30.32 34.18
C ASP A 460 17.97 -31.77 33.93
N TYR A 461 18.88 -31.99 32.97
CA TYR A 461 19.37 -33.33 32.63
C TYR A 461 20.33 -33.93 33.65
N ARG A 462 20.98 -33.10 34.48
CA ARG A 462 21.94 -33.51 35.51
C ARG A 462 21.24 -33.90 36.81
N GLU A 463 20.25 -33.11 37.24
CA GLU A 463 19.40 -33.42 38.40
C GLU A 463 18.19 -34.29 38.07
N LYS A 464 17.85 -34.45 36.79
CA LYS A 464 16.70 -35.22 36.26
C LYS A 464 15.34 -34.71 36.77
N LYS A 465 15.24 -33.41 37.00
CA LYS A 465 14.03 -32.73 37.51
C LYS A 465 13.42 -31.85 36.43
N ALA A 466 12.10 -31.88 36.33
CA ALA A 466 11.35 -30.83 35.65
C ALA A 466 10.98 -29.73 36.65
N ARG A 467 11.16 -28.45 36.27
CA ARG A 467 10.54 -27.30 36.93
C ARG A 467 9.63 -26.58 35.94
N VAL A 468 8.53 -26.02 36.43
CA VAL A 468 7.59 -25.22 35.62
C VAL A 468 7.61 -23.79 36.15
N ALA A 469 7.79 -22.83 35.25
CA ALA A 469 7.74 -21.41 35.54
C ALA A 469 6.51 -20.78 34.90
N PHE A 470 5.86 -19.86 35.60
CA PHE A 470 4.63 -19.20 35.16
C PHE A 470 4.91 -17.74 34.76
N GLY A 471 4.28 -17.27 33.68
CA GLY A 471 4.42 -15.88 33.24
C GLY A 471 3.79 -14.89 34.24
N PRO A 472 4.38 -13.68 34.39
CA PRO A 472 5.33 -13.05 33.47
C PRO A 472 6.83 -13.19 33.84
N GLU A 473 7.21 -14.22 34.60
CA GLU A 473 8.60 -14.44 35.04
C GLU A 473 9.59 -14.63 33.87
N MET A 474 10.85 -14.23 34.05
CA MET A 474 11.94 -14.53 33.11
C MET A 474 12.70 -15.77 33.55
N VAL A 475 12.75 -16.77 32.67
CA VAL A 475 13.44 -18.04 32.92
C VAL A 475 14.84 -17.99 32.32
N MET A 476 15.85 -18.07 33.17
CA MET A 476 17.25 -18.31 32.76
C MET A 476 17.58 -19.80 32.89
N LEU A 477 18.17 -20.39 31.85
CA LEU A 477 18.60 -21.79 31.84
C LEU A 477 20.01 -21.98 32.42
N GLY A 478 20.17 -22.92 33.33
CA GLY A 478 21.47 -23.48 33.72
C GLY A 478 22.17 -24.26 32.58
N PRO A 479 23.44 -24.65 32.76
CA PRO A 479 24.21 -25.36 31.72
C PRO A 479 23.56 -26.67 31.24
N ASP A 480 22.98 -27.43 32.17
CA ASP A 480 22.37 -28.76 31.92
C ASP A 480 20.85 -28.71 31.71
N GLU A 481 20.22 -27.53 31.76
CA GLU A 481 18.78 -27.35 31.59
C GLU A 481 18.36 -27.16 30.12
N GLN A 482 17.18 -27.65 29.72
CA GLN A 482 16.58 -27.36 28.41
C GLN A 482 15.08 -27.07 28.52
N PHE A 483 14.53 -26.32 27.56
CA PHE A 483 13.08 -26.14 27.43
C PHE A 483 12.41 -27.39 26.84
N THR A 484 11.31 -27.84 27.45
CA THR A 484 10.43 -28.85 26.84
C THR A 484 9.67 -28.20 25.67
N VAL A 485 9.87 -28.71 24.45
CA VAL A 485 9.12 -28.24 23.27
C VAL A 485 7.78 -28.96 23.16
N LEU A 486 6.70 -28.19 23.14
CA LEU A 486 5.34 -28.66 22.83
C LEU A 486 5.16 -28.85 21.33
N SER A 487 4.40 -29.86 20.94
CA SER A 487 4.16 -30.24 19.54
C SER A 487 2.66 -30.43 19.31
N LEU A 488 1.96 -29.34 19.05
CA LEU A 488 0.50 -29.24 19.08
C LEU A 488 -0.16 -29.40 17.70
N SER A 489 -1.40 -29.90 17.70
CA SER A 489 -2.22 -30.05 16.49
C SER A 489 -2.69 -28.70 15.93
N GLY A 490 -2.24 -28.41 14.72
CA GLY A 490 -2.57 -27.19 13.97
C GLY A 490 -3.47 -27.44 12.76
N SER A 491 -3.73 -26.38 12.00
CA SER A 491 -4.58 -26.37 10.78
C SER A 491 -6.06 -26.70 10.99
N LYS A 492 -6.83 -26.55 9.90
CA LYS A 492 -8.22 -26.98 9.72
C LYS A 492 -8.28 -27.90 8.47
N PRO A 493 -8.74 -29.17 8.54
CA PRO A 493 -8.91 -29.98 9.76
C PRO A 493 -7.59 -30.13 10.53
N LYS A 494 -7.68 -30.53 11.80
CA LYS A 494 -6.51 -30.70 12.66
C LYS A 494 -5.52 -31.74 12.14
N ARG A 495 -4.23 -31.39 12.16
CA ARG A 495 -3.10 -32.29 11.88
C ARG A 495 -2.08 -32.22 13.03
N PRO A 496 -1.55 -33.36 13.51
CA PRO A 496 -0.59 -33.39 14.61
C PRO A 496 0.76 -32.76 14.22
N ASN A 497 1.50 -32.31 15.24
CA ASN A 497 2.88 -31.81 15.11
C ASN A 497 3.08 -30.60 14.17
N VAL A 498 2.04 -29.79 13.95
CA VAL A 498 2.11 -28.60 13.07
C VAL A 498 2.60 -27.37 13.81
N ILE A 499 2.19 -27.18 15.08
CA ILE A 499 2.55 -26.01 15.88
C ILE A 499 3.59 -26.45 16.91
N LYS A 500 4.80 -25.89 16.83
CA LYS A 500 5.83 -26.06 17.85
C LYS A 500 5.88 -24.82 18.75
N ALA A 501 5.95 -25.02 20.07
CA ALA A 501 5.96 -23.93 21.04
C ALA A 501 6.86 -24.26 22.25
N ILE A 502 7.44 -23.22 22.88
CA ILE A 502 8.19 -23.34 24.13
C ILE A 502 7.27 -23.16 25.35
N CYS A 503 6.25 -22.30 25.24
CA CYS A 503 5.29 -22.05 26.30
C CYS A 503 3.94 -22.73 26.07
N LEU A 504 3.37 -23.32 27.12
CA LEU A 504 1.97 -23.70 27.19
C LEU A 504 1.14 -22.45 27.52
N LEU A 505 0.18 -22.11 26.65
CA LEU A 505 -0.80 -21.05 26.92
C LEU A 505 -1.90 -21.62 27.83
N LEU A 506 -2.29 -20.90 28.88
CA LEU A 506 -3.24 -21.42 29.89
C LEU A 506 -4.71 -21.09 29.58
N GLY A 507 -4.99 -20.17 28.66
CA GLY A 507 -6.35 -19.71 28.34
C GLY A 507 -6.96 -18.80 29.43
N PRO A 508 -8.11 -18.14 29.19
CA PRO A 508 -9.08 -18.42 28.14
C PRO A 508 -8.58 -18.13 26.74
N ASP A 509 -8.81 -19.09 25.85
CA ASP A 509 -8.44 -19.07 24.44
C ASP A 509 -9.39 -20.01 23.67
N PHE A 510 -9.28 -20.10 22.35
CA PHE A 510 -10.08 -21.02 21.54
C PHE A 510 -9.27 -21.70 20.44
N PHE A 511 -9.66 -22.93 20.08
CA PHE A 511 -9.15 -23.56 18.87
C PHE A 511 -10.30 -24.13 18.03
N THR A 512 -10.20 -23.95 16.72
CA THR A 512 -11.17 -24.46 15.76
C THR A 512 -10.71 -25.75 15.10
N ASP A 513 -11.64 -26.66 14.80
CA ASP A 513 -11.41 -27.85 13.99
C ASP A 513 -12.48 -27.98 12.89
N ILE A 514 -12.25 -28.88 11.93
CA ILE A 514 -13.22 -29.26 10.92
C ILE A 514 -13.38 -30.78 10.97
N ILE A 515 -14.57 -31.25 11.33
CA ILE A 515 -14.87 -32.68 11.45
C ILE A 515 -15.92 -33.09 10.42
N THR A 516 -15.71 -34.26 9.79
CA THR A 516 -16.73 -34.88 8.94
C THR A 516 -17.53 -35.89 9.76
N ILE A 517 -18.85 -35.81 9.64
CA ILE A 517 -19.85 -36.65 10.31
C ILE A 517 -20.79 -37.27 9.26
N GLU A 518 -21.50 -38.32 9.64
CA GLU A 518 -22.56 -38.94 8.84
C GLU A 518 -23.77 -39.16 9.77
N THR A 519 -24.97 -38.82 9.29
CA THR A 519 -26.24 -38.96 10.03
C THR A 519 -26.84 -40.37 9.86
N ALA A 520 -27.89 -40.69 10.62
CA ALA A 520 -28.60 -41.97 10.53
C ALA A 520 -29.26 -42.24 9.15
N ASP A 521 -29.51 -41.19 8.37
CA ASP A 521 -29.99 -41.19 6.99
C ASP A 521 -28.88 -40.94 5.95
N HIS A 522 -27.62 -41.21 6.33
CA HIS A 522 -26.41 -41.15 5.50
C HIS A 522 -26.07 -39.77 4.88
N ALA A 523 -26.61 -38.67 5.42
CA ALA A 523 -26.19 -37.33 5.01
C ALA A 523 -24.81 -37.02 5.59
N ARG A 524 -23.82 -36.83 4.71
CA ARG A 524 -22.45 -36.47 5.10
C ARG A 524 -22.33 -34.98 5.28
N LEU A 525 -22.00 -34.56 6.49
CA LEU A 525 -21.85 -33.15 6.84
C LEU A 525 -20.43 -32.84 7.31
N GLN A 526 -19.95 -31.66 6.95
CA GLN A 526 -18.74 -31.06 7.45
C GLN A 526 -19.13 -29.99 8.48
N LEU A 527 -18.67 -30.18 9.72
CA LEU A 527 -18.86 -29.24 10.82
C LEU A 527 -17.58 -28.44 11.01
N GLN A 528 -17.67 -27.10 10.96
CA GLN A 528 -16.63 -26.23 11.51
C GLN A 528 -17.01 -25.87 12.94
N LEU A 529 -16.17 -26.27 13.91
CA LEU A 529 -16.44 -26.10 15.33
C LEU A 529 -15.33 -25.28 15.97
N SER A 530 -15.68 -24.36 16.86
CA SER A 530 -14.78 -23.70 17.80
C SER A 530 -14.95 -24.32 19.18
N TYR A 531 -13.84 -24.59 19.86
CA TYR A 531 -13.85 -25.04 21.24
C TYR A 531 -13.18 -23.96 22.09
N ASN A 532 -13.92 -23.37 23.02
CA ASN A 532 -13.40 -22.37 23.94
C ASN A 532 -12.85 -23.11 25.17
N TRP A 533 -11.62 -22.80 25.58
CA TRP A 533 -10.88 -23.60 26.54
C TRP A 533 -10.00 -22.77 27.48
N HIS A 534 -9.68 -23.36 28.62
CA HIS A 534 -8.66 -22.90 29.57
C HIS A 534 -8.13 -24.09 30.38
N PHE A 535 -7.01 -23.90 31.07
CA PHE A 535 -6.51 -24.84 32.07
C PHE A 535 -6.92 -24.38 33.47
N GLU A 536 -7.52 -25.28 34.26
CA GLU A 536 -7.82 -25.01 35.67
C GLU A 536 -6.57 -25.34 36.52
N VAL A 537 -5.97 -24.34 37.15
CA VAL A 537 -4.83 -24.48 38.07
C VAL A 537 -5.22 -23.93 39.43
N LYS A 538 -5.23 -24.77 40.48
CA LYS A 538 -5.65 -24.36 41.83
C LYS A 538 -4.53 -23.66 42.59
N SER A 539 -3.29 -24.12 42.43
CA SER A 539 -2.09 -23.53 43.01
C SER A 539 -0.99 -23.37 41.96
N ARG A 540 -0.54 -22.14 41.71
CA ARG A 540 0.62 -21.86 40.85
C ARG A 540 1.97 -22.16 41.54
N THR A 541 1.96 -22.46 42.83
CA THR A 541 3.15 -22.75 43.65
C THR A 541 3.38 -24.24 43.88
N ASP A 542 2.44 -25.12 43.53
CA ASP A 542 2.68 -26.57 43.62
C ASP A 542 3.35 -27.10 42.33
N LEU A 543 4.58 -27.60 42.48
CA LEU A 543 5.35 -28.21 41.41
C LEU A 543 4.69 -29.49 40.86
N ALA A 544 3.90 -30.21 41.68
CA ALA A 544 3.17 -31.39 41.23
C ALA A 544 1.98 -31.02 40.34
N GLU A 545 1.09 -30.12 40.79
CA GLU A 545 -0.02 -29.62 39.96
C GLU A 545 0.49 -28.93 38.67
N ALA A 546 1.58 -28.15 38.76
CA ALA A 546 2.16 -27.50 37.59
C ALA A 546 2.72 -28.50 36.54
N ALA A 547 3.24 -29.66 36.97
CA ALA A 547 3.70 -30.71 36.05
C ALA A 547 2.55 -31.44 35.33
N VAL A 548 1.36 -31.52 35.94
CA VAL A 548 0.16 -32.15 35.32
C VAL A 548 -0.21 -31.45 34.00
N LEU A 549 -0.07 -30.13 33.92
CA LEU A 549 -0.33 -29.33 32.70
C LEU A 549 0.42 -29.86 31.46
N PHE A 550 1.65 -30.38 31.65
CA PHE A 550 2.52 -30.86 30.57
C PHE A 550 2.39 -32.38 30.33
N SER A 551 1.49 -33.07 31.03
CA SER A 551 1.34 -34.54 30.95
C SER A 551 0.67 -35.03 29.65
N VAL A 552 0.06 -34.14 28.86
CA VAL A 552 -0.50 -34.43 27.53
C VAL A 552 0.24 -33.59 26.48
N PRO A 553 1.17 -34.18 25.68
CA PRO A 553 2.04 -33.42 24.77
C PRO A 553 1.32 -32.65 23.64
N ASP A 554 0.14 -33.12 23.22
CA ASP A 554 -0.75 -32.46 22.25
C ASP A 554 -2.18 -32.39 22.78
N PHE A 555 -2.40 -31.51 23.76
CA PHE A 555 -3.73 -31.31 24.37
C PHE A 555 -4.80 -30.90 23.35
N VAL A 556 -4.41 -30.17 22.30
CA VAL A 556 -5.31 -29.73 21.23
C VAL A 556 -5.75 -30.92 20.38
N GLY A 557 -4.80 -31.77 19.97
CA GLY A 557 -5.06 -32.97 19.18
C GLY A 557 -5.91 -33.99 19.93
N ASP A 558 -5.62 -34.23 21.21
CA ASP A 558 -6.38 -35.19 22.03
C ASP A 558 -7.80 -34.68 22.33
N ALA A 559 -7.96 -33.39 22.68
CA ALA A 559 -9.27 -32.78 22.89
C ALA A 559 -10.12 -32.80 21.61
N CYS A 560 -9.57 -32.36 20.47
CA CYS A 560 -10.25 -32.44 19.17
C CYS A 560 -10.66 -33.88 18.82
N LYS A 561 -9.76 -34.85 19.00
CA LYS A 561 -10.00 -36.27 18.72
C LYS A 561 -11.12 -36.85 19.60
N ALA A 562 -11.09 -36.56 20.91
CA ALA A 562 -12.12 -37.00 21.86
C ALA A 562 -13.49 -36.39 21.55
N ILE A 563 -13.54 -35.07 21.32
CA ILE A 563 -14.77 -34.33 20.98
C ILE A 563 -15.34 -34.81 19.64
N ALA A 564 -14.50 -34.92 18.60
CA ALA A 564 -14.90 -35.41 17.29
C ALA A 564 -15.43 -36.85 17.34
N SER A 565 -14.95 -37.68 18.28
CA SER A 565 -15.46 -39.04 18.48
C SER A 565 -16.85 -39.03 19.15
N ARG A 566 -17.07 -38.16 20.15
CA ARG A 566 -18.39 -38.01 20.80
C ARG A 566 -19.45 -37.50 19.83
N ILE A 567 -19.13 -36.46 19.04
CA ILE A 567 -20.07 -35.88 18.08
C ILE A 567 -20.40 -36.88 16.96
N ARG A 568 -19.41 -37.60 16.40
CA ARG A 568 -19.67 -38.67 15.41
C ARG A 568 -20.57 -39.77 15.96
N GLY A 569 -20.34 -40.21 17.20
CA GLY A 569 -21.17 -41.24 17.84
C GLY A 569 -22.62 -40.79 18.07
N ALA A 570 -22.84 -39.54 18.48
CA ALA A 570 -24.18 -39.02 18.71
C ALA A 570 -24.95 -38.74 17.41
N VAL A 571 -24.33 -38.09 16.42
CA VAL A 571 -25.04 -37.67 15.19
C VAL A 571 -25.36 -38.86 14.29
N ALA A 572 -24.59 -39.95 14.34
CA ALA A 572 -24.91 -41.20 13.63
C ALA A 572 -26.22 -41.87 14.08
N SER A 573 -26.82 -41.45 15.21
CA SER A 573 -28.14 -41.90 15.68
C SER A 573 -29.30 -40.95 15.37
N VAL A 574 -29.04 -39.81 14.72
CA VAL A 574 -30.03 -38.76 14.44
C VAL A 574 -30.19 -38.54 12.94
N GLN A 575 -31.40 -38.27 12.47
CA GLN A 575 -31.69 -37.94 11.07
C GLN A 575 -31.26 -36.51 10.71
N PHE A 576 -31.00 -36.25 9.43
CA PHE A 576 -30.51 -34.96 8.95
C PHE A 576 -31.41 -33.78 9.32
N ASP A 577 -32.74 -33.92 9.21
CA ASP A 577 -33.69 -32.81 9.46
C ASP A 577 -33.73 -32.40 10.94
N ASP A 578 -33.78 -33.37 11.87
CA ASP A 578 -33.68 -33.10 13.31
C ASP A 578 -32.28 -32.54 13.66
N PHE A 579 -31.21 -33.10 13.09
CA PHE A 579 -29.87 -32.55 13.28
C PHE A 579 -29.75 -31.11 12.75
N HIS A 580 -30.34 -30.78 11.59
CA HIS A 580 -30.30 -29.43 11.05
C HIS A 580 -30.99 -28.43 11.97
N LYS A 581 -32.16 -28.79 12.51
CA LYS A 581 -32.98 -27.96 13.42
C LYS A 581 -32.39 -27.86 14.83
N ASN A 582 -31.84 -28.95 15.38
CA ASN A 582 -31.41 -29.07 16.77
C ASN A 582 -29.88 -29.19 16.97
N SER A 583 -29.08 -28.95 15.91
CA SER A 583 -27.61 -29.10 15.86
C SER A 583 -26.88 -28.65 17.12
N ASN A 584 -27.13 -27.43 17.60
CA ASN A 584 -26.51 -26.87 18.81
C ASN A 584 -26.78 -27.74 20.06
N ARG A 585 -28.05 -28.12 20.30
CA ARG A 585 -28.45 -28.97 21.43
C ARG A 585 -27.83 -30.36 21.33
N ILE A 586 -27.77 -30.93 20.13
CA ILE A 586 -27.22 -32.27 19.88
C ILE A 586 -25.70 -32.28 20.09
N ILE A 587 -24.98 -31.30 19.55
CA ILE A 587 -23.52 -31.18 19.72
C ILE A 587 -23.15 -30.88 21.18
N CYS A 588 -23.81 -29.92 21.84
CA CYS A 588 -23.51 -29.60 23.24
C CYS A 588 -23.79 -30.79 24.18
N SER A 589 -24.92 -31.48 24.02
CA SER A 589 -25.23 -32.67 24.83
C SER A 589 -24.28 -33.85 24.55
N ALA A 590 -23.85 -34.05 23.29
CA ALA A 590 -22.84 -35.06 22.94
C ALA A 590 -21.46 -34.76 23.56
N VAL A 591 -21.03 -33.49 23.60
CA VAL A 591 -19.71 -33.12 24.12
C VAL A 591 -19.67 -33.11 25.64
N PHE A 592 -20.59 -32.38 26.29
CA PHE A 592 -20.56 -32.20 27.74
C PHE A 592 -21.21 -33.36 28.51
N GLY A 593 -22.12 -34.09 27.86
CA GLY A 593 -22.94 -35.11 28.51
C GLY A 593 -24.03 -34.53 29.39
N PHE A 594 -24.83 -35.43 29.95
CA PHE A 594 -25.86 -35.09 30.93
C PHE A 594 -25.33 -35.23 32.36
N ASP A 595 -25.89 -34.43 33.26
CA ASP A 595 -25.67 -34.50 34.70
C ASP A 595 -26.71 -35.40 35.38
N GLU A 596 -26.57 -35.64 36.68
CA GLU A 596 -27.46 -36.53 37.47
C GLU A 596 -28.94 -36.12 37.42
N LYS A 597 -29.22 -34.86 37.07
CA LYS A 597 -30.56 -34.27 36.91
C LYS A 597 -31.05 -34.23 35.44
N LEU A 598 -30.41 -34.98 34.54
CA LEU A 598 -30.66 -35.02 33.09
C LEU A 598 -30.49 -33.66 32.35
N ALA A 599 -29.93 -32.64 33.00
CA ALA A 599 -29.53 -31.39 32.36
C ALA A 599 -28.16 -31.54 31.66
N VAL A 600 -27.91 -30.79 30.58
CA VAL A 600 -26.60 -30.78 29.91
C VAL A 600 -25.57 -30.06 30.80
N ARG A 601 -24.37 -30.65 30.94
CA ARG A 601 -23.28 -30.07 31.74
C ARG A 601 -22.70 -28.80 31.09
N SER A 602 -22.21 -27.89 31.91
CA SER A 602 -21.69 -26.57 31.47
C SER A 602 -20.25 -26.57 30.96
N SER A 603 -19.50 -27.67 31.15
CA SER A 603 -18.09 -27.76 30.74
C SER A 603 -17.61 -29.21 30.67
N LEU A 604 -16.56 -29.47 29.88
CA LEU A 604 -15.88 -30.77 29.80
C LEU A 604 -14.45 -30.65 30.33
N ARG A 605 -14.15 -31.33 31.44
CA ARG A 605 -12.80 -31.43 32.02
C ARG A 605 -12.09 -32.69 31.55
N PHE A 606 -10.82 -32.54 31.14
CA PHE A 606 -9.86 -33.62 31.00
C PHE A 606 -9.03 -33.72 32.29
N SER A 607 -9.05 -34.87 32.96
CA SER A 607 -8.37 -35.07 34.24
C SER A 607 -6.86 -35.30 34.11
N GLN A 608 -6.37 -35.60 32.91
CA GLN A 608 -4.97 -35.90 32.62
C GLN A 608 -4.06 -34.66 32.62
N ASN A 609 -4.63 -33.48 32.36
CA ASN A 609 -3.87 -32.22 32.24
C ASN A 609 -4.63 -30.98 32.77
N ASN A 610 -5.81 -31.15 33.37
CA ASN A 610 -6.71 -30.06 33.81
C ASN A 610 -7.21 -29.12 32.70
N LEU A 611 -7.20 -29.54 31.43
CA LEU A 611 -7.87 -28.79 30.36
C LEU A 611 -9.39 -28.80 30.58
N VAL A 612 -10.02 -27.64 30.50
CA VAL A 612 -11.47 -27.44 30.59
C VAL A 612 -11.97 -26.77 29.30
N ILE A 613 -12.88 -27.44 28.60
CA ILE A 613 -13.66 -26.87 27.49
C ILE A 613 -14.91 -26.22 28.08
N SER A 614 -15.09 -24.92 27.88
CA SER A 614 -16.18 -24.11 28.46
C SER A 614 -17.37 -23.89 27.52
N SER A 615 -17.16 -23.86 26.20
CA SER A 615 -18.25 -23.91 25.21
C SER A 615 -17.80 -24.57 23.91
N VAL A 616 -18.77 -24.99 23.10
CA VAL A 616 -18.57 -25.48 21.74
C VAL A 616 -19.44 -24.64 20.81
N ASP A 617 -18.80 -23.82 19.97
CA ASP A 617 -19.50 -22.87 19.11
C ASP A 617 -19.47 -23.39 17.67
N ILE A 618 -20.64 -23.56 17.05
CA ILE A 618 -20.76 -24.09 15.69
C ILE A 618 -20.57 -22.93 14.70
N GLN A 619 -19.46 -22.95 13.96
CA GLN A 619 -19.13 -21.91 12.97
C GLN A 619 -19.84 -22.13 11.64
N SER A 620 -19.91 -23.38 11.16
CA SER A 620 -20.76 -23.75 10.03
C SER A 620 -21.10 -25.25 10.02
N VAL A 621 -22.18 -25.58 9.31
CA VAL A 621 -22.65 -26.94 9.02
C VAL A 621 -22.94 -27.01 7.53
N GLU A 622 -22.14 -27.77 6.77
CA GLU A 622 -22.31 -27.88 5.31
C GLU A 622 -22.41 -29.34 4.86
N PRO A 623 -23.34 -29.70 3.97
CA PRO A 623 -23.30 -31.00 3.30
C PRO A 623 -22.03 -31.14 2.46
N VAL A 624 -21.37 -32.29 2.59
CA VAL A 624 -20.18 -32.65 1.77
C VAL A 624 -20.60 -32.94 0.33
N ASP A 625 -21.76 -33.57 0.15
CA ASP A 625 -22.29 -33.94 -1.16
C ASP A 625 -23.03 -32.76 -1.82
N GLN A 626 -22.48 -32.24 -2.91
CA GLN A 626 -23.04 -31.09 -3.65
C GLN A 626 -24.51 -31.33 -4.04
N ARG A 627 -24.89 -32.55 -4.44
CA ARG A 627 -26.28 -32.92 -4.76
C ARG A 627 -27.26 -32.65 -3.61
N THR A 628 -26.81 -32.83 -2.37
CA THR A 628 -27.60 -32.56 -1.16
C THR A 628 -27.72 -31.05 -0.92
N LYS A 629 -26.63 -30.30 -1.16
CA LYS A 629 -26.61 -28.83 -1.13
C LYS A 629 -27.57 -28.22 -2.16
N ASP A 630 -27.57 -28.74 -3.39
CA ASP A 630 -28.50 -28.34 -4.47
C ASP A 630 -29.97 -28.65 -4.13
N ALA A 631 -30.23 -29.78 -3.46
CA ALA A 631 -31.57 -30.17 -3.03
C ALA A 631 -32.11 -29.24 -1.93
N LEU A 632 -31.26 -28.88 -0.95
CA LEU A 632 -31.61 -27.91 0.09
C LEU A 632 -31.86 -26.52 -0.49
N GLN A 633 -31.04 -26.07 -1.45
CA GLN A 633 -31.25 -24.78 -2.12
C GLN A 633 -32.61 -24.73 -2.84
N LYS A 634 -33.04 -25.82 -3.50
CA LYS A 634 -34.38 -25.93 -4.09
C LYS A 634 -35.49 -25.92 -3.04
N SER A 635 -35.28 -26.56 -1.88
CA SER A 635 -36.24 -26.53 -0.77
C SER A 635 -36.42 -25.10 -0.21
N VAL A 636 -35.33 -24.33 -0.07
CA VAL A 636 -35.38 -22.92 0.34
C VAL A 636 -36.07 -22.05 -0.72
N GLN A 637 -35.79 -22.28 -2.01
CA GLN A 637 -36.47 -21.56 -3.09
C GLN A 637 -37.98 -21.79 -3.06
N LEU A 638 -38.43 -23.04 -2.92
CA LEU A 638 -39.84 -23.38 -2.80
C LEU A 638 -40.47 -22.79 -1.53
N ALA A 639 -39.76 -22.73 -0.41
CA ALA A 639 -40.24 -22.09 0.82
C ALA A 639 -40.47 -20.57 0.61
N ILE A 640 -39.53 -19.88 -0.05
CA ILE A 640 -39.67 -18.46 -0.40
C ILE A 640 -40.85 -18.26 -1.35
N GLU A 641 -40.98 -19.09 -2.40
CA GLU A 641 -42.10 -19.07 -3.34
C GLU A 641 -43.45 -19.25 -2.62
N ILE A 642 -43.57 -20.20 -1.70
CA ILE A 642 -44.76 -20.42 -0.87
C ILE A 642 -45.07 -19.17 -0.02
N THR A 643 -44.07 -18.55 0.62
CA THR A 643 -44.31 -17.33 1.40
C THR A 643 -44.70 -16.14 0.54
N THR A 644 -44.14 -15.99 -0.66
CA THR A 644 -44.48 -14.93 -1.61
C THR A 644 -45.90 -15.10 -2.13
N ASN A 645 -46.27 -16.31 -2.57
CA ASN A 645 -47.62 -16.64 -3.02
C ASN A 645 -48.65 -16.47 -1.90
N SER A 646 -48.28 -16.77 -0.65
CA SER A 646 -49.14 -16.55 0.52
C SER A 646 -49.31 -15.07 0.86
N GLN A 647 -48.28 -14.24 0.72
CA GLN A 647 -48.40 -12.79 0.88
C GLN A 647 -49.20 -12.15 -0.26
N GLU A 648 -49.00 -12.61 -1.50
CA GLU A 648 -49.78 -12.14 -2.65
C GLU A 648 -51.27 -12.49 -2.50
N ALA A 649 -51.60 -13.72 -2.12
CA ALA A 649 -52.97 -14.13 -1.84
C ALA A 649 -53.61 -13.29 -0.70
N ALA A 650 -52.87 -13.04 0.38
CA ALA A 650 -53.35 -12.18 1.46
C ALA A 650 -53.58 -10.73 1.00
N ALA A 651 -52.67 -10.16 0.21
CA ALA A 651 -52.80 -8.81 -0.34
C ALA A 651 -53.98 -8.69 -1.34
N ARG A 652 -54.20 -9.72 -2.18
CA ARG A 652 -55.35 -9.81 -3.07
C ARG A 652 -56.67 -9.85 -2.29
N HIS A 653 -56.78 -10.71 -1.27
CA HIS A 653 -57.98 -10.79 -0.43
C HIS A 653 -58.23 -9.52 0.40
N GLU A 654 -57.19 -8.83 0.86
CA GLU A 654 -57.34 -7.51 1.51
C GLU A 654 -57.86 -6.45 0.53
N ALA A 655 -57.35 -6.43 -0.71
CA ALA A 655 -57.83 -5.54 -1.77
C ALA A 655 -59.30 -5.84 -2.16
N GLU A 656 -59.66 -7.13 -2.32
CA GLU A 656 -61.04 -7.57 -2.56
C GLU A 656 -61.97 -7.15 -1.42
N ARG A 657 -61.52 -7.26 -0.16
CA ARG A 657 -62.28 -6.82 1.02
C ARG A 657 -62.50 -5.31 1.02
N LEU A 658 -61.45 -4.53 0.76
CA LEU A 658 -61.51 -3.06 0.68
C LEU A 658 -62.41 -2.59 -0.47
N GLU A 659 -62.33 -3.24 -1.64
CA GLU A 659 -63.23 -2.94 -2.75
C GLU A 659 -64.68 -3.27 -2.40
N GLN A 660 -64.96 -4.42 -1.78
CA GLN A 660 -66.32 -4.79 -1.38
C GLN A 660 -66.87 -3.87 -0.28
N GLU A 661 -66.03 -3.40 0.66
CA GLU A 661 -66.42 -2.39 1.65
C GLU A 661 -66.72 -1.04 0.98
N ALA A 662 -65.90 -0.62 0.01
CA ALA A 662 -66.12 0.62 -0.75
C ALA A 662 -67.40 0.56 -1.59
N ARG A 663 -67.64 -0.54 -2.31
CA ARG A 663 -68.89 -0.81 -3.05
C ARG A 663 -70.10 -0.80 -2.12
N GLY A 664 -70.00 -1.46 -0.96
CA GLY A 664 -71.07 -1.47 0.06
C GLY A 664 -71.36 -0.10 0.66
N LYS A 665 -70.35 0.73 0.92
CA LYS A 665 -70.51 2.12 1.36
C LYS A 665 -71.18 2.97 0.27
N LEU A 666 -70.75 2.84 -0.98
CA LEU A 666 -71.27 3.61 -2.11
C LEU A 666 -72.73 3.27 -2.44
N GLU A 667 -73.12 2.00 -2.46
CA GLU A 667 -74.54 1.63 -2.61
C GLU A 667 -75.38 2.05 -1.39
N ARG A 668 -74.83 2.02 -0.17
CA ARG A 668 -75.54 2.57 0.99
C ARG A 668 -75.76 4.09 0.88
N GLN A 669 -74.77 4.84 0.38
CA GLN A 669 -74.91 6.28 0.10
C GLN A 669 -75.95 6.51 -1.00
N ARG A 670 -75.87 5.78 -2.11
CA ARG A 670 -76.86 5.82 -3.19
C ARG A 670 -78.29 5.60 -2.70
N ILE A 671 -78.49 4.64 -1.78
CA ILE A 671 -79.79 4.35 -1.17
C ILE A 671 -80.23 5.48 -0.23
N THR A 672 -79.34 6.12 0.55
CA THR A 672 -79.70 7.30 1.36
C THR A 672 -80.07 8.49 0.49
N ASP A 673 -79.32 8.76 -0.58
CA ASP A 673 -79.56 9.86 -1.51
C ASP A 673 -80.91 9.66 -2.24
N GLN A 674 -81.22 8.42 -2.66
CA GLN A 674 -82.51 8.05 -3.22
C GLN A 674 -83.65 8.16 -2.20
N ALA A 675 -83.43 7.77 -0.94
CA ALA A 675 -84.44 7.92 0.11
C ALA A 675 -84.71 9.39 0.47
N GLU A 676 -83.73 10.28 0.38
CA GLU A 676 -83.90 11.72 0.56
C GLU A 676 -84.60 12.37 -0.65
N ALA A 677 -84.24 11.95 -1.87
CA ALA A 677 -84.96 12.35 -3.07
C ALA A 677 -86.44 11.93 -3.03
N GLU A 678 -86.75 10.71 -2.59
CA GLU A 678 -88.13 10.23 -2.47
C GLU A 678 -88.90 10.86 -1.29
N ARG A 679 -88.23 11.34 -0.22
CA ARG A 679 -88.87 12.19 0.80
C ARG A 679 -89.30 13.53 0.20
N ALA A 680 -88.39 14.23 -0.47
CA ALA A 680 -88.72 15.50 -1.14
C ALA A 680 -89.78 15.31 -2.24
N ARG A 681 -89.75 14.18 -2.95
CA ARG A 681 -90.77 13.79 -3.92
C ARG A 681 -92.12 13.52 -3.28
N LYS A 682 -92.17 12.91 -2.09
CA LYS A 682 -93.41 12.73 -1.32
C LYS A 682 -94.01 14.08 -0.92
N GLU A 683 -93.20 15.02 -0.44
CA GLU A 683 -93.66 16.37 -0.08
C GLU A 683 -94.20 17.12 -1.31
N LEU A 684 -93.52 17.00 -2.45
CA LEU A 684 -94.00 17.53 -3.74
C LEU A 684 -95.32 16.88 -4.19
N LEU A 685 -95.45 15.55 -4.08
CA LEU A 685 -96.68 14.83 -4.40
C LEU A 685 -97.84 15.17 -3.46
N GLU A 686 -97.56 15.46 -2.18
CA GLU A 686 -98.57 15.94 -1.23
C GLU A 686 -99.04 17.36 -1.60
N LEU A 687 -98.13 18.24 -2.05
CA LEU A 687 -98.48 19.58 -2.55
C LEU A 687 -99.22 19.53 -3.89
N GLU A 688 -98.85 18.64 -4.81
CA GLU A 688 -99.58 18.38 -6.06
C GLU A 688 -100.98 17.81 -5.78
N ALA A 689 -101.11 16.85 -4.87
CA ALA A 689 -102.40 16.29 -4.48
C ALA A 689 -103.32 17.32 -3.78
N LEU A 690 -102.76 18.19 -2.92
CA LEU A 690 -103.48 19.32 -2.34
C LEU A 690 -103.91 20.32 -3.42
N SER A 691 -103.05 20.61 -4.40
CA SER A 691 -103.36 21.52 -5.51
C SER A 691 -104.47 20.95 -6.40
N ALA A 692 -104.39 19.67 -6.76
CA ALA A 692 -105.42 18.97 -7.53
C ALA A 692 -106.75 18.84 -6.75
N ALA A 693 -106.70 18.69 -5.43
CA ALA A 693 -107.90 18.71 -4.58
C ALA A 693 -108.54 20.12 -4.54
N VAL A 694 -107.75 21.18 -4.47
CA VAL A 694 -108.21 22.58 -4.55
C VAL A 694 -108.78 22.89 -5.94
N GLU A 695 -108.14 22.43 -7.01
CA GLU A 695 -108.64 22.57 -8.39
C GLU A 695 -109.96 21.82 -8.60
N SER A 696 -110.02 20.54 -8.19
CA SER A 696 -111.21 19.70 -8.33
C SER A 696 -112.38 20.24 -7.50
N THR A 697 -112.16 20.62 -6.24
CA THR A 697 -113.21 21.23 -5.40
C THR A 697 -113.58 22.63 -5.88
N GLY A 698 -112.64 23.40 -6.41
CA GLY A 698 -112.89 24.70 -7.04
C GLY A 698 -113.78 24.58 -8.28
N ALA A 699 -113.45 23.68 -9.20
CA ALA A 699 -114.22 23.39 -10.40
C ALA A 699 -115.63 22.88 -10.06
N ALA A 700 -115.74 21.88 -9.18
CA ALA A 700 -117.03 21.33 -8.75
C ALA A 700 -117.89 22.38 -8.03
N LYS A 701 -117.30 23.25 -7.21
CA LYS A 701 -117.99 24.37 -6.54
C LYS A 701 -118.44 25.44 -7.53
N ALA A 702 -117.61 25.79 -8.50
CA ALA A 702 -117.96 26.75 -9.55
C ALA A 702 -119.10 26.21 -10.45
N GLU A 703 -119.05 24.94 -10.86
CA GLU A 703 -120.13 24.29 -11.61
C GLU A 703 -121.43 24.23 -10.78
N ALA A 704 -121.34 23.85 -9.50
CA ALA A 704 -122.49 23.80 -8.61
C ALA A 704 -123.12 25.19 -8.36
N GLN A 705 -122.30 26.23 -8.15
CA GLN A 705 -122.78 27.60 -8.01
C GLN A 705 -123.40 28.13 -9.31
N SER A 706 -122.77 27.87 -10.46
CA SER A 706 -123.31 28.23 -11.78
C SER A 706 -124.66 27.54 -12.06
N ARG A 707 -124.75 26.22 -11.78
CA ARG A 707 -126.00 25.45 -11.94
C ARG A 707 -127.08 25.89 -10.96
N ALA A 708 -126.73 26.24 -9.72
CA ALA A 708 -127.68 26.76 -8.74
C ALA A 708 -128.21 28.16 -9.13
N GLU A 709 -127.36 29.04 -9.63
CA GLU A 709 -127.75 30.39 -10.06
C GLU A 709 -128.57 30.35 -11.36
N ALA A 710 -128.21 29.48 -12.32
CA ALA A 710 -129.03 29.22 -13.49
C ALA A 710 -130.42 28.69 -13.11
N ALA A 711 -130.51 27.79 -12.13
CA ALA A 711 -131.78 27.29 -11.59
C ALA A 711 -132.56 28.37 -10.83
N ARG A 712 -131.89 29.31 -10.14
CA ARG A 712 -132.54 30.47 -9.50
C ARG A 712 -133.19 31.38 -10.55
N ILE A 713 -132.43 31.77 -11.58
CA ILE A 713 -132.92 32.60 -12.69
C ILE A 713 -134.06 31.91 -13.42
N GLN A 714 -133.94 30.61 -13.71
CA GLN A 714 -135.00 29.83 -14.36
C GLN A 714 -136.27 29.70 -13.48
N GLY A 715 -136.11 29.59 -12.17
CA GLY A 715 -137.22 29.61 -11.21
C GLY A 715 -137.94 30.96 -11.14
N GLU A 716 -137.20 32.07 -11.08
CA GLU A 716 -137.74 33.43 -11.10
C GLU A 716 -138.44 33.74 -12.42
N ALA A 717 -137.85 33.33 -13.55
CA ALA A 717 -138.48 33.43 -14.87
C ALA A 717 -139.78 32.62 -14.96
N ALA A 718 -139.79 31.37 -14.46
CA ALA A 718 -140.99 30.53 -14.46
C ALA A 718 -142.11 31.05 -13.54
N VAL A 719 -141.77 31.71 -12.44
CA VAL A 719 -142.76 32.42 -11.60
C VAL A 719 -143.36 33.60 -12.35
N ASN A 720 -142.54 34.43 -13.02
CA ASN A 720 -143.00 35.57 -13.80
C ASN A 720 -143.84 35.15 -15.02
N GLU A 721 -143.47 34.05 -15.69
CA GLU A 721 -144.26 33.45 -16.77
C GLU A 721 -145.63 32.96 -16.25
N ALA A 722 -145.65 32.34 -15.06
CA ALA A 722 -146.88 31.86 -14.43
C ALA A 722 -147.80 33.00 -13.99
N THR A 723 -147.27 34.13 -13.49
CA THR A 723 -148.08 35.31 -13.17
C THR A 723 -148.66 35.95 -14.44
N LEU A 724 -147.85 36.14 -15.48
CA LEU A 724 -148.33 36.68 -16.76
C LEU A 724 -149.38 35.78 -17.43
N LYS A 725 -149.21 34.45 -17.36
CA LYS A 725 -150.24 33.50 -17.81
C LYS A 725 -151.52 33.56 -16.98
N ALA A 726 -151.42 33.73 -15.66
CA ALA A 726 -152.59 33.87 -14.79
C ALA A 726 -153.34 35.20 -15.05
N GLU A 727 -152.63 36.29 -15.34
CA GLU A 727 -153.23 37.58 -15.73
C GLU A 727 -153.90 37.49 -17.11
N ALA A 728 -153.25 36.86 -18.09
CA ALA A 728 -153.84 36.62 -19.41
C ALA A 728 -155.13 35.77 -19.32
N GLN A 729 -155.10 34.65 -18.59
CA GLN A 729 -156.28 33.81 -18.35
C GLN A 729 -157.39 34.55 -17.59
N LYS A 730 -157.05 35.45 -16.67
CA LYS A 730 -158.02 36.28 -15.96
C LYS A 730 -158.70 37.28 -16.90
N ILE A 731 -157.95 37.93 -17.79
CA ILE A 731 -158.49 38.86 -18.80
C ILE A 731 -159.40 38.10 -19.80
N GLU A 732 -158.96 36.93 -20.26
CA GLU A 732 -159.73 36.08 -21.17
C GLU A 732 -161.05 35.61 -20.53
N ALA A 733 -161.00 35.13 -19.29
CA ALA A 733 -162.19 34.73 -18.53
C ALA A 733 -163.13 35.91 -18.18
N GLU A 734 -162.60 37.11 -17.89
CA GLU A 734 -163.42 38.31 -17.65
C GLU A 734 -164.12 38.79 -18.93
N ALA A 735 -163.45 38.71 -20.09
CA ALA A 735 -164.05 39.00 -21.39
C ALA A 735 -165.12 37.96 -21.78
N GLU A 736 -164.86 36.67 -21.57
CA GLU A 736 -165.84 35.61 -21.82
C GLU A 736 -167.04 35.71 -20.87
N LEU A 737 -166.83 36.04 -19.59
CA LEU A 737 -167.90 36.31 -18.63
C LEU A 737 -168.78 37.48 -19.08
N GLN A 738 -168.20 38.61 -19.53
CA GLN A 738 -168.99 39.73 -20.06
C GLN A 738 -169.79 39.34 -21.31
N ARG A 739 -169.22 38.52 -22.20
CA ARG A 739 -169.92 38.00 -23.38
C ARG A 739 -171.09 37.11 -22.98
N LEU A 740 -170.89 36.19 -22.03
CA LEU A 740 -171.92 35.30 -21.51
C LEU A 740 -173.02 36.06 -20.76
N MET A 741 -172.67 37.08 -19.97
CA MET A 741 -173.64 37.93 -19.28
C MET A 741 -174.57 38.63 -20.27
N LYS A 742 -174.02 39.31 -21.30
CA LYS A 742 -174.82 39.99 -22.33
C LYS A 742 -175.69 39.01 -23.13
N ALA A 743 -175.17 37.83 -23.45
CA ALA A 743 -175.94 36.79 -24.14
C ALA A 743 -177.11 36.27 -23.29
N ARG A 744 -176.89 35.99 -21.99
CA ARG A 744 -177.95 35.55 -21.07
C ARG A 744 -178.94 36.67 -20.74
N GLU A 745 -178.52 37.93 -20.68
CA GLU A 745 -179.40 39.08 -20.51
C GLU A 745 -180.37 39.22 -21.69
N GLN A 746 -179.89 39.08 -22.93
CA GLN A 746 -180.75 39.05 -24.11
C GLN A 746 -181.67 37.83 -24.15
N GLU A 747 -181.17 36.63 -23.81
CA GLU A 747 -182.00 35.42 -23.74
C GLU A 747 -183.12 35.53 -22.68
N LEU A 748 -182.82 36.14 -21.53
CA LEU A 748 -183.75 36.32 -20.42
C LEU A 748 -184.81 37.40 -20.75
N ASN A 749 -184.42 38.48 -21.44
CA ASN A 749 -185.39 39.45 -21.97
C ASN A 749 -186.25 38.86 -23.10
N TYR A 750 -185.68 38.05 -23.99
CA TYR A 750 -186.44 37.32 -25.02
C TYR A 750 -187.46 36.38 -24.39
N LYS A 751 -187.06 35.60 -23.37
CA LYS A 751 -187.99 34.74 -22.61
C LYS A 751 -189.09 35.54 -21.92
N LYS A 752 -188.77 36.65 -21.23
CA LYS A 752 -189.79 37.53 -20.63
C LYS A 752 -190.83 38.02 -21.63
N GLU A 753 -190.44 38.48 -22.81
CA GLU A 753 -191.40 38.93 -23.83
C GLU A 753 -192.17 37.75 -24.47
N MET A 754 -191.56 36.56 -24.57
CA MET A 754 -192.25 35.36 -25.06
C MET A 754 -193.28 34.84 -24.03
N ASP A 755 -192.90 34.76 -22.75
CA ASP A 755 -193.79 34.41 -21.63
C ASP A 755 -194.95 35.41 -21.53
N ARG A 756 -194.67 36.71 -21.70
CA ARG A 756 -195.67 37.78 -21.75
C ARG A 756 -196.63 37.62 -22.93
N LEU A 757 -196.13 37.28 -24.11
CA LEU A 757 -196.95 37.02 -25.30
C LEU A 757 -197.85 35.78 -25.12
N ASP A 758 -197.35 34.71 -24.49
CA ASP A 758 -198.18 33.54 -24.19
C ASP A 758 -199.20 33.83 -23.07
N ILE A 759 -198.88 34.67 -22.08
CA ILE A 759 -199.86 35.18 -21.10
C ILE A 759 -200.94 36.00 -21.82
N GLU A 760 -200.59 36.98 -22.65
CA GLU A 760 -201.56 37.83 -23.36
C GLU A 760 -202.43 37.00 -24.32
N LYS A 761 -201.85 35.98 -24.96
CA LYS A 761 -202.56 35.02 -25.81
C LYS A 761 -203.52 34.14 -24.99
N GLN A 762 -203.14 33.69 -23.81
CA GLN A 762 -204.04 32.95 -22.90
C GLN A 762 -205.14 33.86 -22.34
N GLU A 763 -204.84 35.10 -21.96
CA GLU A 763 -205.85 36.10 -21.58
C GLU A 763 -206.85 36.31 -22.72
N ARG A 764 -206.40 36.59 -23.95
CA ARG A 764 -207.28 36.78 -25.10
C ARG A 764 -208.11 35.54 -25.44
N LEU A 765 -207.54 34.33 -25.34
CA LEU A 765 -208.27 33.08 -25.56
C LEU A 765 -209.32 32.84 -24.48
N ALA A 766 -208.96 32.99 -23.21
CA ALA A 766 -209.89 32.89 -22.09
C ALA A 766 -210.96 34.00 -22.14
N GLN A 767 -210.61 35.19 -22.63
CA GLN A 767 -211.55 36.30 -22.81
C GLN A 767 -212.54 36.00 -23.94
N ILE A 768 -212.07 35.56 -25.11
CA ILE A 768 -212.94 35.12 -26.23
C ILE A 768 -213.82 33.94 -25.82
N GLU A 769 -213.30 32.98 -25.05
CA GLU A 769 -214.09 31.86 -24.54
C GLU A 769 -215.09 32.31 -23.47
N SER A 770 -214.73 33.27 -22.61
CA SER A 770 -215.65 33.90 -21.66
C SER A 770 -216.72 34.74 -22.37
N GLU A 771 -216.41 35.43 -23.48
CA GLU A 771 -217.38 36.16 -24.29
C GLU A 771 -218.31 35.22 -25.05
N ARG A 772 -217.78 34.14 -25.62
CA ARG A 772 -218.55 33.09 -26.28
C ARG A 772 -219.50 32.41 -25.28
N PHE A 773 -219.01 32.07 -24.09
CA PHE A 773 -219.82 31.52 -23.01
C PHE A 773 -220.82 32.56 -22.49
N ALA A 774 -220.41 33.81 -22.29
CA ALA A 774 -221.28 34.88 -21.82
C ALA A 774 -222.31 35.32 -22.87
N GLN A 775 -222.10 35.13 -24.18
CA GLN A 775 -223.14 35.34 -25.20
C GLN A 775 -224.10 34.13 -25.32
N LEU A 776 -223.66 32.91 -25.00
CA LEU A 776 -224.57 31.77 -24.83
C LEU A 776 -225.37 31.84 -23.50
N VAL A 777 -224.77 32.36 -22.43
CA VAL A 777 -225.36 32.43 -21.07
C VAL A 777 -225.98 33.81 -20.75
N LYS A 778 -225.74 34.80 -21.61
CA LYS A 778 -226.64 35.92 -21.97
C LYS A 778 -227.16 35.69 -23.39
N SER A 779 -227.51 34.45 -23.75
CA SER A 779 -228.82 33.86 -23.44
C SER A 779 -229.98 34.76 -23.90
N LEU A 780 -231.02 34.25 -24.54
CA LEU A 780 -231.87 33.20 -23.97
C LEU A 780 -232.18 33.47 -22.47
N GLY A 781 -232.23 34.74 -22.05
CA GLY A 781 -232.33 35.14 -20.64
C GLY A 781 -233.42 34.36 -19.91
N SER A 782 -233.11 33.87 -18.70
CA SER A 782 -233.80 32.85 -17.88
C SER A 782 -235.09 32.24 -18.45
N ASP A 783 -236.09 33.08 -18.64
CA ASP A 783 -237.45 32.74 -19.03
C ASP A 783 -237.50 32.29 -20.50
N THR A 784 -236.71 32.88 -21.40
CA THR A 784 -236.53 32.39 -22.78
C THR A 784 -235.68 31.12 -22.90
N LEU A 785 -234.80 30.79 -21.95
CA LEU A 785 -234.24 29.43 -21.86
C LEU A 785 -235.28 28.41 -21.38
N THR A 786 -236.32 28.88 -20.67
CA THR A 786 -237.46 28.07 -20.21
C THR A 786 -238.55 27.93 -21.29
N GLU A 787 -238.73 28.94 -22.16
CA GLU A 787 -239.75 28.99 -23.22
C GLU A 787 -239.24 28.53 -24.61
N MET A 788 -237.97 28.76 -24.96
CA MET A 788 -237.36 28.12 -26.15
C MET A 788 -237.32 26.59 -26.03
N ALA A 789 -237.44 26.05 -24.81
CA ALA A 789 -237.65 24.63 -24.56
C ALA A 789 -239.06 24.12 -24.96
N ARG A 790 -239.92 24.96 -25.58
CA ARG A 790 -241.28 24.57 -26.01
C ARG A 790 -241.70 25.00 -27.42
N ALA A 791 -241.50 26.25 -27.85
CA ALA A 791 -242.22 26.80 -29.00
C ALA A 791 -241.35 27.54 -30.04
N GLY A 792 -241.11 26.90 -31.19
CA GLY A 792 -240.51 27.51 -32.38
C GLY A 792 -240.68 26.83 -33.78
N PRO A 793 -241.48 25.77 -34.00
CA PRO A 793 -241.37 24.96 -35.23
C PRO A 793 -242.00 25.58 -36.50
N GLU A 794 -243.06 26.40 -36.39
CA GLU A 794 -243.95 26.68 -37.54
C GLU A 794 -243.43 27.74 -38.52
N LEU A 795 -242.32 28.44 -38.21
CA LEU A 795 -241.84 29.56 -39.04
C LEU A 795 -240.89 29.13 -40.18
N GLN A 796 -240.01 28.15 -39.94
CA GLN A 796 -238.96 27.73 -40.89
C GLN A 796 -239.51 27.32 -42.26
N VAL A 797 -240.69 26.68 -42.28
CA VAL A 797 -241.25 26.03 -43.48
C VAL A 797 -242.39 26.85 -44.11
N LYS A 798 -242.68 28.05 -43.59
CA LYS A 798 -243.64 28.98 -44.23
C LYS A 798 -243.11 29.52 -45.56
N MET A 799 -241.79 29.65 -45.71
CA MET A 799 -241.17 30.23 -46.90
C MET A 799 -240.76 29.19 -47.96
N LEU A 800 -241.59 28.16 -48.22
CA LEU A 800 -241.27 27.11 -49.20
C LEU A 800 -242.20 26.95 -50.44
N GLN A 801 -243.55 26.83 -50.39
CA GLN A 801 -244.24 26.10 -51.51
C GLN A 801 -245.50 26.61 -52.27
N ALA A 802 -246.27 27.64 -51.86
CA ALA A 802 -247.42 28.15 -52.66
C ALA A 802 -247.45 29.68 -52.97
N LEU A 803 -246.29 30.26 -53.30
CA LEU A 803 -246.13 31.59 -53.94
C LEU A 803 -245.38 31.47 -55.28
N GLY A 804 -244.12 31.02 -55.36
CA GLY A 804 -243.11 30.75 -54.31
C GLY A 804 -243.43 29.59 -53.35
N LEU A 805 -243.13 29.56 -52.06
CA LEU A 805 -242.99 30.59 -50.99
C LEU A 805 -244.30 31.02 -50.24
N LYS A 806 -245.33 30.14 -50.16
CA LYS A 806 -246.40 30.18 -49.11
C LYS A 806 -246.63 28.78 -48.51
N SER A 807 -246.20 28.54 -47.28
CA SER A 807 -246.63 27.45 -46.37
C SER A 807 -247.01 26.08 -46.97
N THR A 808 -246.05 25.16 -47.08
CA THR A 808 -246.27 23.73 -46.74
C THR A 808 -245.11 23.17 -45.93
N LEU A 809 -244.91 23.76 -44.75
CA LEU A 809 -245.09 23.04 -43.48
C LEU A 809 -245.07 21.49 -43.58
N ILE A 810 -243.91 20.89 -43.27
CA ILE A 810 -243.77 19.60 -42.58
C ILE A 810 -242.50 19.73 -41.71
N THR A 811 -241.63 18.72 -41.71
CA THR A 811 -240.16 18.82 -41.64
C THR A 811 -239.61 19.98 -42.50
N ASP A 812 -238.41 20.51 -42.29
CA ASP A 812 -237.31 20.05 -41.43
C ASP A 812 -237.33 20.78 -40.07
N GLY A 813 -238.22 20.36 -39.17
CA GLY A 813 -237.94 19.12 -38.44
C GLY A 813 -236.89 19.34 -37.35
N SER A 814 -236.64 20.60 -36.98
CA SER A 814 -235.51 21.04 -36.16
C SER A 814 -235.95 21.80 -34.89
N SER A 815 -235.13 21.88 -33.83
CA SER A 815 -233.71 21.53 -33.72
C SER A 815 -233.47 20.35 -32.78
N PRO A 816 -233.17 19.13 -33.28
CA PRO A 816 -233.21 17.91 -32.50
C PRO A 816 -231.80 17.30 -32.39
N ILE A 817 -231.74 16.05 -31.92
CA ILE A 817 -230.86 14.98 -32.41
C ILE A 817 -229.58 15.49 -33.11
N ASN A 818 -228.63 15.96 -32.31
CA ASN A 818 -227.22 15.71 -32.60
C ASN A 818 -226.67 14.63 -31.65
N LEU A 819 -227.46 13.54 -31.55
CA LEU A 819 -227.02 12.20 -31.15
C LEU A 819 -226.07 11.59 -32.19
N PHE A 820 -225.10 12.38 -32.69
CA PHE A 820 -223.95 11.90 -33.43
C PHE A 820 -222.68 11.96 -32.58
N THR A 821 -222.61 12.84 -31.56
CA THR A 821 -221.46 12.94 -30.64
C THR A 821 -220.97 11.60 -30.07
N THR A 822 -221.88 10.71 -29.70
CA THR A 822 -221.57 9.36 -29.16
C THR A 822 -221.07 8.38 -30.22
N ALA A 823 -221.22 8.68 -31.52
CA ALA A 823 -220.56 7.93 -32.61
C ALA A 823 -219.06 8.24 -32.69
N ASN A 824 -218.59 9.32 -32.03
CA ASN A 824 -217.26 9.32 -31.45
C ASN A 824 -217.35 8.54 -30.12
N GLY A 825 -217.80 9.06 -28.97
CA GLY A 825 -217.15 10.15 -28.23
C GLY A 825 -215.66 9.89 -27.89
N LEU A 826 -215.10 8.78 -28.38
CA LEU A 826 -213.70 8.33 -28.40
C LEU A 826 -212.62 9.37 -28.83
N LEU A 827 -213.01 10.60 -29.17
CA LEU A 827 -212.11 11.72 -29.46
C LEU A 827 -212.15 12.74 -28.30
N GLY A 828 -211.48 12.36 -27.22
CA GLY A 828 -211.20 13.15 -26.01
C GLY A 828 -210.11 12.43 -25.18
N ALA A 829 -209.45 13.03 -24.18
CA ALA A 829 -209.66 14.37 -23.60
C ALA A 829 -208.32 15.00 -23.10
N LEU A 830 -208.43 16.07 -22.33
CA LEU A 830 -207.41 17.11 -22.08
C LEU A 830 -206.13 16.71 -21.28
N PRO A 831 -205.05 17.52 -21.37
CA PRO A 831 -203.73 17.26 -20.77
C PRO A 831 -203.50 17.99 -19.42
N GLY A 832 -202.30 17.80 -18.84
CA GLY A 832 -201.84 18.53 -17.65
C GLY A 832 -200.38 18.27 -17.28
N GLN A 833 -199.43 18.36 -18.24
CA GLN A 833 -198.01 18.12 -17.98
C GLN A 833 -197.28 19.35 -17.40
N GLY A 834 -196.38 19.12 -16.45
CA GLY A 834 -195.37 20.07 -16.01
C GLY A 834 -194.01 19.38 -15.83
N GLN A 835 -192.97 19.92 -16.45
CA GLN A 835 -191.59 19.43 -16.27
C GLN A 835 -190.98 20.00 -14.99
N ASN A 836 -190.08 19.24 -14.34
CA ASN A 836 -189.08 19.82 -13.45
C ASN A 836 -187.84 18.93 -13.42
N ARG A 837 -186.63 19.50 -13.54
CA ARG A 837 -185.39 18.71 -13.68
C ARG A 837 -184.12 19.40 -13.14
N GLU A 838 -183.46 18.69 -12.23
CA GLU A 838 -182.01 18.67 -11.92
C GLU A 838 -181.25 19.95 -11.50
N SER A 839 -180.93 19.98 -10.20
CA SER A 839 -179.66 20.44 -9.58
C SER A 839 -179.43 19.54 -8.34
N PHE A 840 -178.25 19.34 -7.71
CA PHE A 840 -177.12 20.22 -7.36
C PHE A 840 -175.88 19.38 -6.89
N PHE A 841 -174.66 19.98 -6.83
CA PHE A 841 -173.43 19.49 -6.13
C PHE A 841 -172.78 18.17 -6.68
N VAL A 842 -171.51 17.77 -6.46
CA VAL A 842 -170.30 18.18 -5.66
C VAL A 842 -169.05 17.47 -6.29
N PHE A 843 -167.74 17.75 -6.10
CA PHE A 843 -166.89 18.95 -5.90
C PHE A 843 -165.37 18.51 -5.91
N PRO A 844 -164.44 19.08 -6.71
CA PRO A 844 -163.10 18.48 -6.94
C PRO A 844 -161.86 19.10 -6.23
N LEU A 845 -160.94 18.21 -5.80
CA LEU A 845 -159.47 18.30 -5.66
C LEU A 845 -158.76 19.62 -5.21
N LYS A 846 -158.05 19.57 -4.06
CA LYS A 846 -156.93 20.50 -3.76
C LYS A 846 -155.90 20.01 -2.71
N LYS A 847 -154.63 20.35 -2.97
CA LYS A 847 -153.47 20.61 -2.06
C LYS A 847 -152.78 19.49 -1.22
N LYS A 848 -151.45 19.45 -1.38
CA LYS A 848 -150.44 19.05 -0.38
C LYS A 848 -150.32 20.10 0.75
N LYS A 849 -150.05 19.71 2.01
CA LYS A 849 -148.94 20.23 2.88
C LYS A 849 -148.90 19.66 4.33
N LYS A 850 -147.73 19.10 4.69
CA LYS A 850 -147.00 19.08 6.00
C LYS A 850 -147.71 18.83 7.36
N THR A 851 -147.33 17.72 8.02
CA THR A 851 -147.12 17.49 9.49
C THR A 851 -146.26 16.23 9.69
N CYS A 852 -145.15 16.08 10.46
CA CYS A 852 -144.29 16.96 11.30
C CYS A 852 -144.43 16.92 12.85
N HIS A 853 -144.32 15.75 13.49
CA HIS A 853 -144.08 15.47 14.94
C HIS A 853 -143.35 14.09 15.05
N CYS A 854 -142.48 13.73 16.00
CA CYS A 854 -141.93 14.36 17.23
C CYS A 854 -140.40 14.13 17.38
N VAL A 855 -139.78 14.73 18.41
CA VAL A 855 -138.35 14.68 18.82
C VAL A 855 -138.29 14.50 20.35
N PRO A 856 -137.41 13.65 20.91
CA PRO A 856 -136.18 14.09 21.63
C PRO A 856 -134.95 13.15 21.42
N GLU A 857 -133.68 13.48 21.74
CA GLU A 857 -132.98 14.73 22.10
C GLU A 857 -131.43 14.55 21.97
N LEU A 858 -130.68 15.66 21.90
CA LEU A 858 -129.31 16.00 22.45
C LEU A 858 -128.15 14.94 22.43
N GLN A 859 -126.86 15.29 22.35
CA GLN A 859 -126.11 16.57 22.27
C GLN A 859 -124.77 16.26 21.55
N LEU A 860 -124.37 16.95 20.47
CA LEU A 860 -123.66 18.25 20.46
C LEU A 860 -122.42 18.34 21.37
N LEU A 861 -121.22 18.12 20.79
CA LEU A 861 -120.25 19.21 20.57
C LEU A 861 -119.17 18.80 19.54
N TRP A 862 -118.32 19.76 19.15
CA TRP A 862 -117.13 19.57 18.30
C TRP A 862 -115.91 19.15 19.15
#